data_AF-A0A1W9WDH1-F1
#
_entry.id   AF-A0A1W9WDH1-F1
#
_cell.length_a   1.000
_cell.length_b   1.000
_cell.length_c   1.000
_cell.angle_alpha   90.00
_cell.angle_beta   90.00
_cell.angle_gamma   90.00
#
_symmetry.space_group_name_H-M   'P 1'
#
loop_
_entity.id
_entity.type
_entity.pdbx_description
1 polymer ?
#
loop_
_entity_poly.entity_id
_entity_poly.type
_entity_poly.pdbx_seq_one_letter_code
_entity_poly.pdbx_strand_id
1 'polypeptide(L)'
;MKQKFNFSFVMRSIVLLVIFAVGFSVLNLQANIVRATGTVRYVSALGVDNGDCSDSASPCATIQEAVTVSEDDDEIRVEGGTYNESIEIGKSITIRGGYAFSDWNTPDFELNETIIHATGGHAVDIFSGNSVTIEGFTIQGGGGANEGGGIFNQGSAIIRYNVIRNNAVNDYGGGIQLKASGGPSTIAYNEIYGNGAIVGGGICINDNHNVIIQGNTIYENDAQTAGGGIAVYGLAEVIIDSNLIYANYSSDGTSMGGGIAMAIDTQAEIWNNTIVNHTVSIDNGGGIMLTNGSSASLVNNIIANNSVSTDGGGIYVNSDEGATISIQKNNNFFGNIAPSNPDSNQPLDATDTTNDPDFVDASSNDYRLNETSPNIDAGEDNPFLFDPVKDEFPPLSDIAGEVRPFNNGIDIGADEFYGPGPCYIHDGTKITDNNLQSVVDAATNEALIKVGGHCTSDGQDQVLRLNKPITVQGGYTTTNWTTQGINITYLDGENSARGVLIDGGRPILDSFHIVNGLASNANGGGVLINVSGIAIVQNNVIYNNSATGSGSAGNGAGIANINGDSIIRYNTIISNTTSNNGGGIFNDSANDPNIVNNLIIGNTGSGIFFNQTDVANPRINHNNFFDNSPQATEDPTGNELITIGLLGNFAAEPDFVDSANGDFHIKLSSPAIDKGTSDTSSFEGIAEPLSDFEGDGNSETDSRVLGDGADIGADESAFFIGIAFEDQLLEAAESNNVSRIHQNTIINTGNVPETFDISHTSSNDWTIDISPASIALAGGSSSIIEVSVAVPSQSSASVGDINLTVITATSQFNPSVTAVVTNSTRVRMQPSGNLQLLDPAPYPPEGVVVDAGEQTVTTFRLRNEGNYTDTYIVTVENLSNPEYEYESSIELVEAYTITLGEFKSVDFTVEITAAQFAAAGLPGLFRIKAQSQEDMGSVEDPMPNCSNLIPELTDIWRCVGYFQVDAIAGAISGDRYVAPESVVEVNDNINNCSEPTLPCGGIGHALENATIGSTVYVAKHWTYLVDY
;
A
#
# COMPACT_ATOMS: atom_id res chain seq x y z
N MET A 1 -23.13 74.27 24.34
CA MET A 1 -23.40 74.31 22.87
C MET A 1 -22.11 74.59 22.12
N LYS A 2 -21.49 73.54 21.56
CA LYS A 2 -20.52 73.53 20.45
C LYS A 2 -20.24 72.05 20.17
N GLN A 3 -20.97 71.44 19.24
CA GLN A 3 -20.64 70.09 18.77
C GLN A 3 -19.31 70.14 18.03
N LYS A 4 -18.37 69.26 18.37
CA LYS A 4 -17.30 68.89 17.44
C LYS A 4 -17.91 67.87 16.48
N PHE A 5 -18.07 68.24 15.21
CA PHE A 5 -18.40 67.30 14.14
C PHE A 5 -17.20 66.35 13.95
N ASN A 6 -17.43 65.04 14.04
CA ASN A 6 -16.37 64.05 13.93
C ASN A 6 -16.19 63.66 12.45
N PHE A 7 -15.16 64.20 11.80
CA PHE A 7 -14.99 64.17 10.33
C PHE A 7 -14.67 62.76 9.79
N SER A 8 -14.05 61.89 10.63
CA SER A 8 -13.66 60.53 10.28
C SER A 8 -14.85 59.62 9.93
N PHE A 9 -15.91 59.65 10.74
CA PHE A 9 -17.10 58.80 10.55
C PHE A 9 -17.81 59.12 9.21
N VAL A 10 -17.89 60.40 8.85
CA VAL A 10 -18.55 60.85 7.61
C VAL A 10 -17.75 60.46 6.36
N MET A 11 -16.41 60.41 6.42
CA MET A 11 -15.61 59.87 5.32
C MET A 11 -15.83 58.36 5.14
N ARG A 12 -15.78 57.56 6.21
CA ARG A 12 -16.02 56.11 6.13
C ARG A 12 -17.38 55.78 5.50
N SER A 13 -18.44 56.48 5.90
CA SER A 13 -19.77 56.30 5.29
C SER A 13 -19.86 56.72 3.81
N ILE A 14 -19.06 57.70 3.35
CA ILE A 14 -19.04 58.13 1.95
C ILE A 14 -18.26 57.14 1.07
N VAL A 15 -17.15 56.57 1.58
CA VAL A 15 -16.38 55.54 0.87
C VAL A 15 -17.23 54.28 0.65
N LEU A 16 -17.92 53.78 1.70
CA LEU A 16 -18.87 52.66 1.53
C LEU A 16 -19.97 52.97 0.49
N LEU A 17 -20.51 54.20 0.46
CA LEU A 17 -21.56 54.56 -0.49
C LEU A 17 -21.06 54.60 -1.94
N VAL A 18 -19.79 54.95 -2.15
CA VAL A 18 -19.15 54.94 -3.48
C VAL A 18 -18.85 53.50 -3.93
N ILE A 19 -18.38 52.65 -3.03
CA ILE A 19 -18.17 51.20 -3.31
C ILE A 19 -19.51 50.55 -3.70
N PHE A 20 -20.58 50.80 -2.95
CA PHE A 20 -21.93 50.32 -3.29
C PHE A 20 -22.42 50.85 -4.66
N ALA A 21 -22.16 52.11 -5.00
CA ALA A 21 -22.60 52.70 -6.27
C ALA A 21 -21.82 52.16 -7.49
N VAL A 22 -20.53 51.83 -7.32
CA VAL A 22 -19.71 51.21 -8.37
C VAL A 22 -20.12 49.74 -8.54
N GLY A 23 -20.33 48.98 -7.46
CA GLY A 23 -20.85 47.61 -7.54
C GLY A 23 -22.21 47.52 -8.26
N PHE A 24 -23.14 48.44 -7.96
CA PHE A 24 -24.47 48.45 -8.59
C PHE A 24 -24.48 48.81 -10.09
N SER A 25 -23.40 49.40 -10.61
CA SER A 25 -23.29 49.76 -12.04
C SER A 25 -22.60 48.70 -12.90
N VAL A 26 -21.96 47.70 -12.29
CA VAL A 26 -21.44 46.49 -12.99
C VAL A 26 -22.52 45.39 -13.12
N LEU A 27 -23.53 45.42 -12.23
CA LEU A 27 -24.62 44.42 -12.11
C LEU A 27 -25.64 44.35 -13.27
N ASN A 28 -25.42 45.00 -14.42
CA ASN A 28 -26.34 44.97 -15.58
C ASN A 28 -25.67 44.74 -16.93
N LEU A 29 -24.45 44.19 -16.95
CA LEU A 29 -23.79 43.69 -18.16
C LEU A 29 -23.18 42.30 -17.91
N GLN A 30 -24.02 41.36 -17.46
CA GLN A 30 -23.74 39.93 -17.61
C GLN A 30 -23.78 39.55 -19.09
N ALA A 31 -22.68 39.83 -19.79
CA ALA A 31 -22.24 38.94 -20.83
C ALA A 31 -21.84 37.63 -20.14
N ASN A 32 -22.46 36.50 -20.52
CA ASN A 32 -21.99 35.18 -20.14
C ASN A 32 -20.62 34.95 -20.79
N ILE A 33 -19.56 35.42 -20.14
CA ILE A 33 -18.21 34.91 -20.37
C ILE A 33 -18.14 33.59 -19.63
N VAL A 34 -18.58 32.54 -20.31
CA VAL A 34 -18.12 31.19 -20.01
C VAL A 34 -16.63 31.22 -20.29
N ARG A 35 -15.79 31.36 -19.25
CA ARG A 35 -14.37 30.99 -19.38
C ARG A 35 -14.35 29.51 -19.75
N ALA A 36 -13.43 29.13 -20.63
CA ALA A 36 -13.12 27.71 -20.77
C ALA A 36 -12.60 27.24 -19.41
N THR A 37 -13.04 26.07 -18.95
CA THR A 37 -12.34 25.35 -17.89
C THR A 37 -10.96 25.00 -18.42
N GLY A 38 -9.92 25.21 -17.61
CA GLY A 38 -8.56 24.81 -17.98
C GLY A 38 -8.45 23.31 -18.20
N THR A 39 -7.31 22.93 -18.77
CA THR A 39 -6.94 21.54 -19.04
C THR A 39 -6.39 20.91 -17.76
N VAL A 40 -6.82 19.69 -17.46
CA VAL A 40 -6.19 18.88 -16.41
C VAL A 40 -4.94 18.22 -16.98
N ARG A 41 -3.83 18.30 -16.24
CA ARG A 41 -2.52 17.75 -16.60
C ARG A 41 -2.04 16.80 -15.52
N TYR A 42 -1.39 15.72 -15.92
CA TYR A 42 -1.02 14.60 -15.05
C TYR A 42 0.50 14.43 -15.00
N VAL A 43 1.03 14.22 -13.80
CA VAL A 43 2.47 14.08 -13.51
C VAL A 43 2.71 12.85 -12.65
N SER A 44 3.66 12.01 -13.06
CA SER A 44 4.07 10.78 -12.37
C SER A 44 5.60 10.68 -12.41
N ALA A 45 6.24 10.27 -11.32
CA ALA A 45 7.69 10.03 -11.30
C ALA A 45 8.17 8.93 -12.28
N LEU A 46 7.24 8.12 -12.81
CA LEU A 46 7.50 7.11 -13.85
C LEU A 46 7.02 7.55 -15.26
N GLY A 47 6.50 8.77 -15.39
CA GLY A 47 6.01 9.37 -16.63
C GLY A 47 7.12 9.70 -17.64
N VAL A 48 6.76 10.40 -18.72
CA VAL A 48 7.72 10.84 -19.75
C VAL A 48 7.40 12.23 -20.27
N ASP A 49 8.35 13.15 -20.14
CA ASP A 49 8.29 14.53 -20.65
C ASP A 49 8.37 14.57 -22.19
N ASN A 50 7.26 14.25 -22.88
CA ASN A 50 7.20 14.22 -24.35
C ASN A 50 5.89 14.74 -24.98
N GLY A 51 4.95 15.25 -24.18
CA GLY A 51 3.61 15.67 -24.61
C GLY A 51 3.13 16.94 -23.92
N ASP A 52 1.81 17.16 -23.88
CA ASP A 52 1.17 18.26 -23.16
C ASP A 52 0.66 17.86 -21.76
N CYS A 53 1.07 16.68 -21.28
CA CYS A 53 0.68 16.08 -20.00
C CYS A 53 -0.84 15.86 -19.83
N SER A 54 -1.67 15.97 -20.89
CA SER A 54 -3.14 15.89 -20.76
C SER A 54 -3.74 14.48 -20.81
N ASP A 55 -2.92 13.44 -21.03
CA ASP A 55 -3.33 12.03 -21.02
C ASP A 55 -2.90 11.36 -19.70
N SER A 56 -3.87 10.93 -18.88
CA SER A 56 -3.61 10.26 -17.60
C SER A 56 -2.98 8.88 -17.74
N ALA A 57 -3.05 8.26 -18.93
CA ALA A 57 -2.33 7.02 -19.24
C ALA A 57 -0.90 7.27 -19.76
N SER A 58 -0.49 8.53 -19.92
CA SER A 58 0.86 8.94 -20.33
C SER A 58 1.23 10.29 -19.69
N PRO A 59 1.30 10.37 -18.35
CA PRO A 59 1.66 11.58 -17.62
C PRO A 59 3.10 12.02 -17.91
N CYS A 60 3.38 13.29 -17.64
CA CYS A 60 4.74 13.83 -17.66
C CYS A 60 5.56 13.31 -16.47
N ALA A 61 6.88 13.27 -16.62
CA ALA A 61 7.82 12.79 -15.61
C ALA A 61 8.08 13.83 -14.50
N THR A 62 7.98 15.12 -14.86
CA THR A 62 8.32 16.24 -13.96
C THR A 62 7.15 17.22 -13.81
N ILE A 63 7.05 17.82 -12.63
CA ILE A 63 6.08 18.87 -12.33
C ILE A 63 6.45 20.12 -13.15
N GLN A 64 7.74 20.43 -13.28
CA GLN A 64 8.18 21.58 -14.07
C GLN A 64 7.82 21.47 -15.57
N GLU A 65 7.84 20.28 -16.19
CA GLU A 65 7.38 20.15 -17.58
C GLU A 65 5.89 20.45 -17.68
N ALA A 66 5.06 19.89 -16.78
CA ALA A 66 3.62 20.20 -16.73
C ALA A 66 3.36 21.71 -16.56
N VAL A 67 4.04 22.37 -15.62
CA VAL A 67 3.98 23.84 -15.44
C VAL A 67 4.43 24.56 -16.72
N THR A 68 5.43 24.04 -17.43
CA THR A 68 5.97 24.61 -18.68
C THR A 68 4.97 24.51 -19.85
N VAL A 69 4.18 23.44 -19.94
CA VAL A 69 3.16 23.26 -20.99
C VAL A 69 1.77 23.84 -20.65
N SER A 70 1.48 24.18 -19.38
CA SER A 70 0.20 24.79 -18.97
C SER A 70 -0.18 26.08 -19.69
N GLU A 71 -1.46 26.39 -19.74
CA GLU A 71 -2.00 27.74 -19.96
C GLU A 71 -2.57 28.28 -18.62
N ASP A 72 -3.04 29.54 -18.59
CA ASP A 72 -3.74 30.07 -17.41
C ASP A 72 -5.08 29.35 -17.18
N ASP A 73 -5.50 29.25 -15.92
CA ASP A 73 -6.67 28.51 -15.41
C ASP A 73 -6.57 26.95 -15.50
N ASP A 74 -5.41 26.38 -15.89
CA ASP A 74 -5.15 24.92 -15.89
C ASP A 74 -4.98 24.31 -14.47
N GLU A 75 -5.23 22.99 -14.35
CA GLU A 75 -5.02 22.18 -13.14
C GLU A 75 -3.93 21.12 -13.39
N ILE A 76 -2.92 21.05 -12.52
CA ILE A 76 -1.90 20.00 -12.53
C ILE A 76 -2.14 19.05 -11.36
N ARG A 77 -2.33 17.77 -11.66
CA ARG A 77 -2.50 16.66 -10.71
C ARG A 77 -1.23 15.84 -10.69
N VAL A 78 -0.66 15.66 -9.52
CA VAL A 78 0.65 15.02 -9.32
C VAL A 78 0.47 13.74 -8.49
N GLU A 79 0.99 12.63 -9.00
CA GLU A 79 1.03 11.34 -8.30
C GLU A 79 1.98 11.42 -7.10
N GLY A 80 1.64 10.74 -5.99
CA GLY A 80 2.52 10.50 -4.85
C GLY A 80 3.91 9.99 -5.26
N GLY A 81 4.94 10.44 -4.54
CA GLY A 81 6.34 10.19 -4.86
C GLY A 81 7.23 11.42 -4.70
N THR A 82 8.54 11.24 -4.91
CA THR A 82 9.54 12.31 -4.72
C THR A 82 10.05 12.89 -6.04
N TYR A 83 9.72 14.15 -6.27
CA TYR A 83 10.13 14.95 -7.43
C TYR A 83 11.34 15.80 -7.04
N ASN A 84 12.50 15.44 -7.59
CA ASN A 84 13.79 16.05 -7.24
C ASN A 84 14.07 17.27 -8.13
N GLU A 85 13.28 18.33 -7.95
CA GLU A 85 13.26 19.53 -8.79
C GLU A 85 12.93 20.80 -7.99
N SER A 86 13.08 21.96 -8.65
CA SER A 86 12.63 23.28 -8.18
C SER A 86 11.65 23.82 -9.21
N ILE A 87 10.49 24.31 -8.76
CA ILE A 87 9.38 24.69 -9.64
C ILE A 87 9.33 26.21 -9.84
N GLU A 88 9.41 26.68 -11.09
CA GLU A 88 9.25 28.08 -11.49
C GLU A 88 7.87 28.30 -12.12
N ILE A 89 6.96 28.97 -11.40
CA ILE A 89 5.56 29.18 -11.79
C ILE A 89 5.35 30.59 -12.33
N GLY A 90 5.34 30.69 -13.67
CA GLY A 90 5.10 31.92 -14.42
C GLY A 90 3.68 32.09 -14.98
N LYS A 91 2.69 31.36 -14.45
CA LYS A 91 1.31 31.27 -14.95
C LYS A 91 0.31 31.20 -13.80
N SER A 92 -0.96 31.51 -14.04
CA SER A 92 -2.03 31.39 -13.04
C SER A 92 -2.69 30.02 -13.12
N ILE A 93 -2.30 29.09 -12.25
CA ILE A 93 -2.66 27.66 -12.32
C ILE A 93 -2.95 27.08 -10.92
N THR A 94 -3.65 25.95 -10.88
CA THR A 94 -3.74 25.10 -9.68
C THR A 94 -2.75 23.95 -9.81
N ILE A 95 -1.96 23.66 -8.78
CA ILE A 95 -1.16 22.45 -8.66
C ILE A 95 -1.58 21.69 -7.40
N ARG A 96 -1.80 20.37 -7.54
CA ARG A 96 -2.27 19.50 -6.46
C ARG A 96 -1.54 18.16 -6.43
N GLY A 97 -0.99 17.80 -5.27
CA GLY A 97 -0.47 16.47 -4.96
C GLY A 97 -1.53 15.54 -4.36
N GLY A 98 -1.10 14.35 -3.94
CA GLY A 98 -1.96 13.35 -3.29
C GLY A 98 -2.68 12.40 -4.24
N TYR A 99 -2.39 12.41 -5.54
CA TYR A 99 -3.03 11.48 -6.47
C TYR A 99 -2.30 10.13 -6.53
N ALA A 100 -3.01 9.09 -6.97
CA ALA A 100 -2.42 7.80 -7.32
C ALA A 100 -2.51 7.60 -8.84
N PHE A 101 -1.60 6.85 -9.47
CA PHE A 101 -1.74 6.53 -10.90
C PHE A 101 -3.08 5.81 -11.22
N SER A 102 -3.63 5.09 -10.23
CA SER A 102 -4.93 4.42 -10.27
C SER A 102 -6.14 5.34 -10.08
N ASP A 103 -6.03 6.45 -9.35
CA ASP A 103 -7.08 7.48 -9.26
C ASP A 103 -6.52 8.90 -9.33
N TRP A 104 -6.93 9.59 -10.39
CA TRP A 104 -6.62 11.00 -10.64
C TRP A 104 -7.78 11.95 -10.30
N ASN A 105 -8.87 11.47 -9.69
CA ASN A 105 -10.03 12.29 -9.34
C ASN A 105 -10.01 12.70 -7.87
N THR A 106 -9.67 11.77 -6.98
CA THR A 106 -9.65 11.96 -5.53
C THR A 106 -8.20 12.10 -5.05
N PRO A 107 -7.79 13.27 -4.53
CA PRO A 107 -6.50 13.41 -3.87
C PRO A 107 -6.59 12.93 -2.42
N ASP A 108 -5.56 12.24 -1.97
CA ASP A 108 -5.29 11.82 -0.59
C ASP A 108 -3.85 12.20 -0.24
N PHE A 109 -3.70 13.21 0.62
CA PHE A 109 -2.41 13.83 0.90
C PHE A 109 -1.52 13.00 1.83
N GLU A 110 -2.12 12.13 2.65
CA GLU A 110 -1.40 11.27 3.60
C GLU A 110 -0.99 9.96 2.93
N LEU A 111 -1.89 9.31 2.19
CA LEU A 111 -1.61 8.03 1.53
C LEU A 111 -0.65 8.18 0.34
N ASN A 112 -0.77 9.28 -0.42
CA ASN A 112 0.01 9.53 -1.63
C ASN A 112 0.96 10.75 -1.46
N GLU A 113 1.79 10.75 -0.40
CA GLU A 113 2.71 11.85 -0.09
C GLU A 113 3.47 12.31 -1.35
N THR A 114 3.21 13.56 -1.76
CA THR A 114 3.80 14.13 -2.98
C THR A 114 4.88 15.13 -2.59
N ILE A 115 6.14 14.74 -2.76
CA ILE A 115 7.30 15.48 -2.22
C ILE A 115 7.97 16.28 -3.33
N ILE A 116 7.98 17.61 -3.21
CA ILE A 116 8.88 18.50 -3.96
C ILE A 116 10.18 18.61 -3.16
N HIS A 117 11.26 18.05 -3.71
CA HIS A 117 12.59 18.01 -3.08
C HIS A 117 13.59 18.84 -3.89
N ALA A 118 13.82 20.09 -3.46
CA ALA A 118 14.85 20.93 -4.05
C ALA A 118 16.26 20.50 -3.63
N THR A 119 17.26 20.84 -4.45
CA THR A 119 18.68 20.59 -4.14
C THR A 119 19.43 21.88 -3.75
N GLY A 120 18.67 22.85 -3.22
CA GLY A 120 19.04 24.26 -3.05
C GLY A 120 18.32 25.17 -4.06
N GLY A 121 18.30 26.48 -3.76
CA GLY A 121 17.36 27.43 -4.35
C GLY A 121 16.01 27.41 -3.63
N HIS A 122 15.00 27.98 -4.26
CA HIS A 122 13.60 27.83 -3.85
C HIS A 122 13.10 26.44 -4.26
N ALA A 123 12.24 25.78 -3.47
CA ALA A 123 11.54 24.59 -3.95
C ALA A 123 10.37 24.95 -4.86
N VAL A 124 9.68 26.06 -4.60
CA VAL A 124 8.71 26.69 -5.50
C VAL A 124 8.94 28.21 -5.56
N ASP A 125 9.05 28.78 -6.75
CA ASP A 125 9.07 30.23 -7.00
C ASP A 125 7.83 30.64 -7.82
N ILE A 126 6.97 31.48 -7.23
CA ILE A 126 5.77 32.01 -7.88
C ILE A 126 6.06 33.42 -8.37
N PHE A 127 6.15 33.60 -9.68
CA PHE A 127 6.50 34.89 -10.27
C PHE A 127 5.36 35.92 -10.16
N SER A 128 5.75 37.19 -10.06
CA SER A 128 4.82 38.31 -9.89
C SER A 128 3.80 38.44 -11.02
N GLY A 129 2.55 38.71 -10.66
CA GLY A 129 1.42 38.88 -11.59
C GLY A 129 0.58 37.63 -11.82
N ASN A 130 0.96 36.49 -11.25
CA ASN A 130 0.22 35.23 -11.34
C ASN A 130 -0.63 34.98 -10.09
N SER A 131 -1.68 34.16 -10.24
CA SER A 131 -2.55 33.66 -9.17
C SER A 131 -2.45 32.15 -9.12
N VAL A 132 -1.86 31.58 -8.07
CA VAL A 132 -1.54 30.14 -8.01
C VAL A 132 -2.19 29.47 -6.79
N THR A 133 -2.74 28.27 -6.97
CA THR A 133 -3.12 27.40 -5.84
C THR A 133 -2.10 26.27 -5.72
N ILE A 134 -1.56 26.05 -4.52
CA ILE A 134 -0.62 24.96 -4.19
C ILE A 134 -1.20 24.16 -3.02
N GLU A 135 -1.46 22.88 -3.24
CA GLU A 135 -2.06 22.02 -2.22
C GLU A 135 -1.63 20.55 -2.27
N GLY A 136 -1.53 19.89 -1.12
CA GLY A 136 -1.22 18.46 -1.04
C GLY A 136 0.25 18.08 -1.25
N PHE A 137 1.20 18.98 -0.97
CA PHE A 137 2.63 18.73 -1.16
C PHE A 137 3.44 18.76 0.14
N THR A 138 4.39 17.84 0.25
CA THR A 138 5.56 18.03 1.13
C THR A 138 6.62 18.84 0.38
N ILE A 139 7.02 19.99 0.91
CA ILE A 139 7.95 20.92 0.26
C ILE A 139 9.21 21.05 1.11
N GLN A 140 10.34 20.55 0.60
CA GLN A 140 11.58 20.42 1.35
C GLN A 140 12.86 20.53 0.51
N GLY A 141 14.02 20.63 1.19
CA GLY A 141 15.35 20.66 0.55
C GLY A 141 15.73 22.02 -0.06
N GLY A 142 14.83 23.01 0.02
CA GLY A 142 15.08 24.38 -0.38
C GLY A 142 16.12 25.05 0.53
N GLY A 143 16.92 25.96 -0.04
CA GLY A 143 17.93 26.67 0.75
C GLY A 143 19.04 27.36 -0.02
N GLY A 144 20.00 27.92 0.72
CA GLY A 144 21.18 28.58 0.16
C GLY A 144 21.30 30.05 0.56
N ALA A 145 21.65 30.91 -0.40
CA ALA A 145 21.98 32.34 -0.16
C ALA A 145 20.90 33.33 -0.65
N ASN A 146 19.78 32.82 -1.16
CA ASN A 146 18.62 33.62 -1.54
C ASN A 146 17.52 33.46 -0.49
N GLU A 147 16.51 34.33 -0.52
CA GLU A 147 15.30 34.29 0.32
C GLU A 147 14.41 33.06 -0.03
N GLY A 148 13.38 32.76 0.76
CA GLY A 148 12.31 31.80 0.40
C GLY A 148 12.80 30.39 0.12
N GLY A 149 13.17 29.64 1.17
CA GLY A 149 13.70 28.28 1.03
C GLY A 149 12.69 27.32 0.40
N GLY A 150 11.56 27.08 1.08
CA GLY A 150 10.48 26.25 0.55
C GLY A 150 9.75 26.96 -0.59
N ILE A 151 8.92 27.94 -0.26
CA ILE A 151 8.13 28.73 -1.21
C ILE A 151 8.62 30.19 -1.23
N PHE A 152 8.96 30.70 -2.40
CA PHE A 152 9.16 32.13 -2.66
C PHE A 152 8.00 32.66 -3.51
N ASN A 153 7.14 33.48 -2.93
CA ASN A 153 5.96 34.01 -3.62
C ASN A 153 6.09 35.52 -3.88
N GLN A 154 6.06 35.88 -5.17
CA GLN A 154 6.04 37.26 -5.67
C GLN A 154 4.68 37.63 -6.30
N GLY A 155 3.76 36.68 -6.42
CA GLY A 155 2.44 36.79 -7.05
C GLY A 155 1.30 36.89 -6.03
N SER A 156 0.21 36.18 -6.28
CA SER A 156 -0.90 35.91 -5.35
C SER A 156 -1.02 34.40 -5.22
N ALA A 157 -1.15 33.87 -4.01
CA ALA A 157 -1.17 32.43 -3.80
C ALA A 157 -2.22 31.98 -2.77
N ILE A 158 -2.84 30.83 -3.04
CA ILE A 158 -3.53 30.02 -2.03
C ILE A 158 -2.60 28.83 -1.74
N ILE A 159 -1.99 28.81 -0.56
CA ILE A 159 -1.07 27.76 -0.10
C ILE A 159 -1.81 27.02 1.01
N ARG A 160 -2.24 25.77 0.77
CA ARG A 160 -3.03 25.01 1.74
C ARG A 160 -2.78 23.52 1.75
N TYR A 161 -2.96 22.84 2.89
CA TYR A 161 -2.74 21.39 3.02
C TYR A 161 -1.36 20.96 2.52
N ASN A 162 -0.32 21.72 2.85
CA ASN A 162 1.07 21.39 2.54
C ASN A 162 1.88 21.16 3.82
N VAL A 163 2.88 20.30 3.73
CA VAL A 163 3.89 20.07 4.77
C VAL A 163 5.19 20.75 4.33
N ILE A 164 5.48 21.95 4.85
CA ILE A 164 6.60 22.78 4.44
C ILE A 164 7.71 22.64 5.48
N ARG A 165 8.73 21.83 5.17
CA ARG A 165 9.70 21.36 6.17
C ARG A 165 11.15 21.33 5.72
N ASN A 166 12.06 21.48 6.69
CA ASN A 166 13.51 21.31 6.49
C ASN A 166 14.11 22.19 5.37
N ASN A 167 13.56 23.40 5.16
CA ASN A 167 14.09 24.38 4.21
C ASN A 167 14.95 25.41 4.94
N ALA A 168 16.15 25.72 4.44
CA ALA A 168 17.14 26.52 5.18
C ALA A 168 17.89 27.57 4.33
N VAL A 169 17.59 28.85 4.55
CA VAL A 169 18.20 29.99 3.84
C VAL A 169 19.06 30.87 4.74
N ASN A 170 20.03 31.56 4.14
CA ASN A 170 20.85 32.56 4.81
C ASN A 170 20.34 33.99 4.56
N ASP A 171 19.01 34.16 4.46
CA ASP A 171 18.35 35.47 4.31
C ASP A 171 16.92 35.39 4.91
N TYR A 172 15.87 35.84 4.22
CA TYR A 172 14.49 35.87 4.72
C TYR A 172 13.66 34.64 4.29
N GLY A 173 12.78 34.13 5.16
CA GLY A 173 11.74 33.14 4.85
C GLY A 173 12.27 31.73 4.61
N GLY A 174 12.41 30.92 5.67
CA GLY A 174 12.86 29.54 5.58
C GLY A 174 11.85 28.65 4.88
N GLY A 175 10.65 28.53 5.45
CA GLY A 175 9.53 27.80 4.86
C GLY A 175 8.87 28.58 3.72
N ILE A 176 8.28 29.74 4.03
CA ILE A 176 7.60 30.62 3.08
C ILE A 176 8.16 32.05 3.16
N GLN A 177 8.48 32.63 2.00
CA GLN A 177 8.70 34.06 1.82
C GLN A 177 7.61 34.65 0.92
N LEU A 178 6.86 35.63 1.43
CA LEU A 178 6.03 36.52 0.61
C LEU A 178 6.80 37.82 0.33
N LYS A 179 6.93 38.21 -0.93
CA LYS A 179 7.67 39.40 -1.35
C LYS A 179 6.94 40.15 -2.47
N ALA A 180 7.33 41.41 -2.67
CA ALA A 180 6.73 42.37 -3.61
C ALA A 180 5.24 42.70 -3.32
N SER A 181 4.74 43.74 -3.98
CA SER A 181 3.31 44.12 -3.96
C SER A 181 2.49 43.22 -4.88
N GLY A 182 2.51 41.92 -4.56
CA GLY A 182 1.65 40.89 -5.14
C GLY A 182 0.17 41.11 -4.83
N GLY A 183 -0.70 40.27 -5.39
CA GLY A 183 -2.10 40.22 -4.96
C GLY A 183 -2.20 39.60 -3.55
N PRO A 184 -3.36 39.68 -2.89
CA PRO A 184 -3.53 39.05 -1.58
C PRO A 184 -3.24 37.56 -1.65
N SER A 185 -2.63 37.01 -0.61
CA SER A 185 -2.37 35.57 -0.49
C SER A 185 -3.07 34.98 0.74
N THR A 186 -3.38 33.69 0.69
CA THR A 186 -3.90 32.91 1.82
C THR A 186 -2.96 31.75 2.08
N ILE A 187 -2.49 31.63 3.32
CA ILE A 187 -1.72 30.49 3.83
C ILE A 187 -2.63 29.82 4.86
N ALA A 188 -3.21 28.67 4.54
CA ALA A 188 -4.18 28.03 5.45
C ALA A 188 -4.06 26.51 5.55
N TYR A 189 -4.26 25.94 6.73
CA TYR A 189 -4.20 24.47 6.94
C TYR A 189 -2.88 23.84 6.47
N ASN A 190 -1.74 24.50 6.69
CA ASN A 190 -0.42 23.94 6.41
C ASN A 190 0.29 23.55 7.72
N GLU A 191 1.14 22.55 7.62
CA GLU A 191 2.14 22.24 8.65
C GLU A 191 3.48 22.86 8.23
N ILE A 192 4.08 23.70 9.08
CA ILE A 192 5.30 24.46 8.73
C ILE A 192 6.33 24.29 9.84
N TYR A 193 7.35 23.43 9.63
CA TYR A 193 8.28 23.08 10.70
C TYR A 193 9.73 22.80 10.30
N GLY A 194 10.65 22.96 11.26
CA GLY A 194 12.08 22.68 11.05
C GLY A 194 12.74 23.54 9.97
N ASN A 195 12.15 24.67 9.62
CA ASN A 195 12.71 25.58 8.61
C ASN A 195 13.62 26.63 9.27
N GLY A 196 14.66 27.06 8.55
CA GLY A 196 15.72 27.94 9.03
C GLY A 196 15.90 29.20 8.18
N ALA A 197 16.03 30.36 8.84
CA ALA A 197 16.30 31.64 8.17
C ALA A 197 17.16 32.59 9.03
N ILE A 198 17.55 33.74 8.48
CA ILE A 198 17.97 34.89 9.29
C ILE A 198 16.74 35.58 9.90
N VAL A 199 15.64 35.68 9.13
CA VAL A 199 14.36 36.28 9.54
C VAL A 199 13.20 35.44 9.00
N GLY A 200 12.22 35.10 9.84
CA GLY A 200 11.06 34.30 9.45
C GLY A 200 11.45 32.86 9.15
N GLY A 201 11.70 32.07 10.20
CA GLY A 201 12.06 30.66 10.04
C GLY A 201 10.96 29.91 9.31
N GLY A 202 9.74 29.96 9.83
CA GLY A 202 8.54 29.43 9.17
C GLY A 202 8.06 30.33 8.02
N ILE A 203 7.53 31.51 8.33
CA ILE A 203 6.94 32.45 7.38
C ILE A 203 7.61 33.83 7.49
N CYS A 204 7.97 34.45 6.37
CA CYS A 204 8.37 35.85 6.29
C CYS A 204 7.51 36.64 5.28
N ILE A 205 7.05 37.83 5.66
CA ILE A 205 6.21 38.72 4.86
C ILE A 205 6.90 40.07 4.71
N ASN A 206 7.28 40.41 3.46
CA ASN A 206 8.00 41.65 3.13
C ASN A 206 7.24 42.48 2.06
N ASP A 207 7.63 43.74 1.87
CA ASP A 207 7.27 44.61 0.73
C ASP A 207 5.77 44.91 0.52
N ASN A 208 4.99 44.98 1.61
CA ASN A 208 3.57 45.36 1.64
C ASN A 208 2.62 44.31 0.98
N HIS A 209 2.87 43.03 1.24
CA HIS A 209 2.04 41.92 0.79
C HIS A 209 0.91 41.65 1.80
N ASN A 210 -0.36 41.81 1.40
CA ASN A 210 -1.50 41.50 2.27
C ASN A 210 -1.73 39.97 2.32
N VAL A 211 -1.91 39.42 3.52
CA VAL A 211 -2.02 37.96 3.71
C VAL A 211 -2.96 37.57 4.85
N ILE A 212 -3.69 36.48 4.62
CA ILE A 212 -4.44 35.75 5.65
C ILE A 212 -3.64 34.49 5.99
N ILE A 213 -3.32 34.30 7.27
CA ILE A 213 -2.69 33.10 7.83
C ILE A 213 -3.73 32.45 8.74
N GLN A 214 -4.31 31.32 8.34
CA GLN A 214 -5.44 30.71 9.05
C GLN A 214 -5.31 29.20 9.28
N GLY A 215 -5.55 28.71 10.49
CA GLY A 215 -5.62 27.26 10.74
C GLY A 215 -4.30 26.50 10.46
N ASN A 216 -3.15 27.15 10.54
CA ASN A 216 -1.85 26.51 10.31
C ASN A 216 -1.22 26.03 11.63
N THR A 217 -0.41 24.98 11.54
CA THR A 217 0.43 24.48 12.64
C THR A 217 1.89 24.82 12.35
N ILE A 218 2.47 25.75 13.10
CA ILE A 218 3.79 26.35 12.81
C ILE A 218 4.74 26.13 14.00
N TYR A 219 5.74 25.26 13.85
CA TYR A 219 6.57 24.85 14.99
C TYR A 219 8.02 24.48 14.69
N GLU A 220 8.89 24.48 15.71
CA GLU A 220 10.32 24.13 15.61
C GLU A 220 11.11 24.85 14.49
N ASN A 221 10.64 26.01 14.02
CA ASN A 221 11.36 26.83 13.06
C ASN A 221 12.36 27.74 13.78
N ASP A 222 13.53 27.95 13.16
CA ASP A 222 14.65 28.73 13.71
C ASP A 222 14.92 29.98 12.86
N ALA A 223 14.93 31.14 13.52
CA ALA A 223 15.37 32.40 12.92
C ALA A 223 16.56 32.97 13.67
N GLN A 224 17.66 33.27 12.98
CA GLN A 224 18.84 33.85 13.64
C GLN A 224 18.53 35.20 14.31
N THR A 225 17.63 36.02 13.75
CA THR A 225 17.39 37.39 14.23
C THR A 225 15.95 37.79 14.49
N ALA A 226 14.94 37.23 13.83
CA ALA A 226 13.55 37.61 14.11
C ALA A 226 12.51 36.62 13.61
N GLY A 227 11.45 36.39 14.40
CA GLY A 227 10.27 35.63 14.03
C GLY A 227 10.60 34.19 13.68
N GLY A 228 10.85 33.36 14.69
CA GLY A 228 11.07 31.92 14.48
C GLY A 228 9.91 31.31 13.69
N GLY A 229 8.68 31.53 14.16
CA GLY A 229 7.45 31.14 13.47
C GLY A 229 7.09 32.08 12.32
N ILE A 230 6.69 33.31 12.65
CA ILE A 230 6.20 34.32 11.68
C ILE A 230 6.96 35.64 11.83
N ALA A 231 7.41 36.19 10.72
CA ALA A 231 8.05 37.51 10.62
C ALA A 231 7.30 38.41 9.65
N VAL A 232 6.94 39.64 10.08
CA VAL A 232 6.22 40.63 9.27
C VAL A 232 7.02 41.94 9.20
N TYR A 233 7.33 42.40 7.98
CA TYR A 233 8.06 43.63 7.71
C TYR A 233 7.39 44.49 6.60
N GLY A 234 7.16 45.77 6.87
CA GLY A 234 6.61 46.73 5.91
C GLY A 234 5.10 47.00 6.05
N LEU A 235 4.51 47.78 5.14
CA LEU A 235 3.11 48.23 5.21
C LEU A 235 2.11 47.15 4.75
N ALA A 236 2.23 45.93 5.27
CA ALA A 236 1.28 44.85 5.05
C ALA A 236 0.07 44.98 6.00
N GLU A 237 -1.12 44.64 5.51
CA GLU A 237 -2.28 44.28 6.34
C GLU A 237 -2.31 42.75 6.46
N VAL A 238 -2.15 42.25 7.68
CA VAL A 238 -2.02 40.81 7.98
C VAL A 238 -3.13 40.34 8.92
N ILE A 239 -3.78 39.22 8.60
CA ILE A 239 -4.70 38.54 9.49
C ILE A 239 -4.06 37.22 9.91
N ILE A 240 -4.01 36.96 11.22
CA ILE A 240 -3.49 35.72 11.82
C ILE A 240 -4.63 35.16 12.70
N ASP A 241 -5.30 34.10 12.24
CA ASP A 241 -6.53 33.57 12.84
C ASP A 241 -6.47 32.04 13.03
N SER A 242 -6.95 31.50 14.16
CA SER A 242 -7.06 30.05 14.39
C SER A 242 -5.76 29.24 14.22
N ASN A 243 -4.56 29.83 14.37
CA ASN A 243 -3.29 29.10 14.18
C ASN A 243 -2.74 28.55 15.50
N LEU A 244 -2.16 27.35 15.42
CA LEU A 244 -1.34 26.78 16.48
C LEU A 244 0.14 27.05 16.20
N ILE A 245 0.76 27.92 16.99
CA ILE A 245 2.13 28.38 16.81
C ILE A 245 2.89 27.99 18.08
N TYR A 246 3.82 27.03 17.99
CA TYR A 246 4.51 26.54 19.19
C TYR A 246 5.99 26.25 18.98
N ALA A 247 6.80 26.23 20.04
CA ALA A 247 8.21 25.77 20.01
C ALA A 247 9.13 26.39 18.93
N ASN A 248 8.76 27.51 18.31
CA ASN A 248 9.65 28.26 17.42
C ASN A 248 10.70 29.05 18.22
N TYR A 249 11.88 29.26 17.63
CA TYR A 249 13.07 29.77 18.30
C TYR A 249 13.71 30.97 17.58
N SER A 250 14.42 31.82 18.34
CA SER A 250 15.37 32.76 17.78
C SER A 250 16.73 32.69 18.47
N SER A 251 17.78 32.53 17.66
CA SER A 251 19.04 31.92 18.09
C SER A 251 20.25 32.85 18.22
N ASP A 252 20.28 34.03 17.61
CA ASP A 252 21.48 34.89 17.56
C ASP A 252 21.27 36.34 18.05
N GLY A 253 22.39 37.04 18.29
CA GLY A 253 22.66 38.26 19.09
C GLY A 253 21.64 39.41 19.23
N THR A 254 20.58 39.45 18.43
CA THR A 254 19.68 40.60 18.24
C THR A 254 18.22 40.18 18.02
N SER A 255 17.80 39.07 18.66
CA SER A 255 16.51 38.42 18.45
C SER A 255 15.26 39.29 18.68
N MET A 256 14.27 39.17 17.81
CA MET A 256 12.92 39.72 17.98
C MET A 256 11.87 38.62 17.81
N GLY A 257 11.03 38.32 18.81
CA GLY A 257 9.88 37.42 18.64
C GLY A 257 10.24 35.96 18.36
N GLY A 258 10.09 35.07 19.35
CA GLY A 258 10.24 33.62 19.12
C GLY A 258 9.10 33.05 18.27
N GLY A 259 7.86 33.41 18.62
CA GLY A 259 6.66 33.08 17.84
C GLY A 259 6.44 34.03 16.66
N ILE A 260 6.03 35.26 16.95
CA ILE A 260 5.66 36.28 15.96
C ILE A 260 6.50 37.56 16.15
N ALA A 261 7.09 38.07 15.08
CA ALA A 261 7.83 39.32 15.06
C ALA A 261 7.26 40.32 14.05
N MET A 262 7.05 41.57 14.46
CA MET A 262 6.49 42.64 13.64
C MET A 262 7.36 43.90 13.67
N ALA A 263 7.78 44.38 12.50
CA ALA A 263 8.63 45.56 12.38
C ALA A 263 8.30 46.42 11.14
N ILE A 264 8.67 47.69 11.16
CA ILE A 264 8.59 48.62 10.02
C ILE A 264 7.13 48.88 9.58
N ASP A 265 6.41 49.60 10.44
CA ASP A 265 5.07 50.18 10.19
C ASP A 265 3.97 49.14 9.79
N THR A 266 4.12 47.87 10.18
CA THR A 266 3.15 46.79 9.92
C THR A 266 1.82 46.96 10.66
N GLN A 267 0.75 46.37 10.13
CA GLN A 267 -0.55 46.26 10.79
C GLN A 267 -1.04 44.81 10.79
N ALA A 268 -1.34 44.25 11.97
CA ALA A 268 -1.89 42.90 12.09
C ALA A 268 -3.13 42.81 12.97
N GLU A 269 -4.04 41.91 12.60
CA GLU A 269 -5.14 41.46 13.45
C GLU A 269 -4.88 39.99 13.83
N ILE A 270 -4.83 39.72 15.13
CA ILE A 270 -4.40 38.43 15.71
C ILE A 270 -5.55 37.90 16.57
N TRP A 271 -6.23 36.87 16.09
CA TRP A 271 -7.48 36.34 16.64
C TRP A 271 -7.40 34.83 16.87
N ASN A 272 -7.99 34.32 17.96
CA ASN A 272 -8.18 32.88 18.16
C ASN A 272 -6.88 32.05 17.96
N ASN A 273 -5.68 32.53 18.28
CA ASN A 273 -4.45 31.75 18.11
C ASN A 273 -3.99 31.12 19.43
N THR A 274 -3.28 30.00 19.36
CA THR A 274 -2.54 29.41 20.48
C THR A 274 -1.05 29.57 20.21
N ILE A 275 -0.38 30.45 20.97
CA ILE A 275 1.00 30.90 20.77
C ILE A 275 1.84 30.52 21.99
N VAL A 276 2.60 29.42 21.92
CA VAL A 276 3.09 28.73 23.13
C VAL A 276 4.52 28.18 23.07
N ASN A 277 5.15 28.04 24.24
CA ASN A 277 6.46 27.39 24.40
C ASN A 277 7.62 27.99 23.57
N HIS A 278 7.49 29.23 23.07
CA HIS A 278 8.58 29.91 22.35
C HIS A 278 9.73 30.25 23.28
N THR A 279 10.97 30.06 22.83
CA THR A 279 12.17 30.40 23.61
C THR A 279 13.07 31.34 22.83
N VAL A 280 13.34 32.52 23.40
CA VAL A 280 14.30 33.50 22.88
C VAL A 280 15.49 33.59 23.83
N SER A 281 16.70 33.44 23.28
CA SER A 281 17.90 33.19 24.09
C SER A 281 18.43 34.41 24.87
N ILE A 282 18.17 35.64 24.40
CA ILE A 282 18.92 36.85 24.82
C ILE A 282 18.17 38.21 24.79
N ASP A 283 17.03 38.35 24.11
CA ASP A 283 16.34 39.64 23.90
C ASP A 283 14.81 39.48 23.83
N ASN A 284 14.05 40.59 23.88
CA ASN A 284 12.65 40.66 24.34
C ASN A 284 11.60 39.98 23.45
N GLY A 285 10.41 39.72 24.02
CA GLY A 285 9.24 39.24 23.27
C GLY A 285 9.31 37.76 22.94
N GLY A 286 9.08 36.88 23.92
CA GLY A 286 9.12 35.43 23.71
C GLY A 286 8.07 34.97 22.70
N GLY A 287 6.79 35.28 22.96
CA GLY A 287 5.67 34.98 22.09
C GLY A 287 5.55 35.96 20.90
N ILE A 288 5.25 37.23 21.18
CA ILE A 288 5.00 38.27 20.17
C ILE A 288 5.86 39.51 20.44
N MET A 289 6.53 40.04 19.41
CA MET A 289 7.26 41.31 19.48
C MET A 289 6.81 42.33 18.43
N LEU A 290 6.60 43.59 18.84
CA LEU A 290 6.30 44.73 17.96
C LEU A 290 7.32 45.85 18.12
N THR A 291 7.84 46.36 17.00
CA THR A 291 8.89 47.40 16.97
C THR A 291 8.75 48.32 15.75
N ASN A 292 9.55 49.39 15.61
CA ASN A 292 9.59 50.27 14.43
C ASN A 292 8.20 50.67 13.87
N GLY A 293 7.37 51.35 14.66
CA GLY A 293 6.07 51.89 14.22
C GLY A 293 4.93 50.87 14.05
N SER A 294 5.21 49.57 14.13
CA SER A 294 4.22 48.49 13.94
C SER A 294 3.06 48.52 14.94
N SER A 295 1.91 47.98 14.53
CA SER A 295 0.73 47.88 15.38
C SER A 295 -0.06 46.59 15.19
N ALA A 296 -0.64 46.07 16.29
CA ALA A 296 -1.53 44.92 16.24
C ALA A 296 -2.76 45.03 17.17
N SER A 297 -3.79 44.24 16.87
CA SER A 297 -4.97 44.03 17.70
C SER A 297 -5.09 42.56 18.11
N LEU A 298 -5.33 42.28 19.39
CA LEU A 298 -5.41 40.92 19.95
C LEU A 298 -6.76 40.66 20.65
N VAL A 299 -7.43 39.57 20.27
CA VAL A 299 -8.68 39.06 20.85
C VAL A 299 -8.68 37.53 20.85
N ASN A 300 -9.22 36.89 21.89
CA ASN A 300 -9.41 35.42 21.98
C ASN A 300 -8.13 34.56 21.81
N ASN A 301 -6.91 35.09 22.03
CA ASN A 301 -5.68 34.30 21.89
C ASN A 301 -5.24 33.66 23.22
N ILE A 302 -4.68 32.45 23.17
CA ILE A 302 -3.84 31.92 24.25
C ILE A 302 -2.37 32.26 23.94
N ILE A 303 -1.69 32.91 24.88
CA ILE A 303 -0.26 33.24 24.81
C ILE A 303 0.39 32.69 26.09
N ALA A 304 0.96 31.48 26.02
CA ALA A 304 1.35 30.74 27.22
C ALA A 304 2.75 30.10 27.18
N ASN A 305 3.40 30.00 28.34
CA ASN A 305 4.69 29.35 28.55
C ASN A 305 5.86 29.89 27.68
N ASN A 306 5.72 31.09 27.12
CA ASN A 306 6.74 31.72 26.31
C ASN A 306 7.85 32.31 27.20
N SER A 307 9.11 32.08 26.83
CA SER A 307 10.27 32.24 27.71
C SER A 307 11.35 33.13 27.10
N VAL A 308 11.80 34.12 27.88
CA VAL A 308 12.78 35.12 27.46
C VAL A 308 13.68 35.57 28.61
N SER A 309 14.91 35.98 28.30
CA SER A 309 15.90 36.38 29.30
C SER A 309 15.89 37.87 29.68
N THR A 310 14.95 38.68 29.18
CA THR A 310 14.93 40.15 29.38
C THR A 310 13.55 40.70 29.81
N ASP A 311 12.62 40.91 28.88
CA ASP A 311 11.34 41.58 29.08
C ASP A 311 10.27 41.02 28.13
N GLY A 312 9.00 40.97 28.57
CA GLY A 312 7.87 40.54 27.72
C GLY A 312 7.94 39.08 27.27
N GLY A 313 7.71 38.13 28.18
CA GLY A 313 7.70 36.69 27.84
C GLY A 313 6.59 36.34 26.85
N GLY A 314 5.35 36.75 27.14
CA GLY A 314 4.25 36.69 26.18
C GLY A 314 4.38 37.75 25.09
N ILE A 315 4.31 39.03 25.46
CA ILE A 315 4.30 40.18 24.53
C ILE A 315 5.35 41.25 24.92
N TYR A 316 6.10 41.73 23.92
CA TYR A 316 6.90 42.94 24.04
C TYR A 316 6.58 43.98 22.95
N VAL A 317 6.31 45.22 23.36
CA VAL A 317 6.13 46.36 22.45
C VAL A 317 7.19 47.42 22.71
N ASN A 318 7.96 47.75 21.67
CA ASN A 318 8.95 48.82 21.69
C ASN A 318 8.30 50.18 21.39
N SER A 319 7.64 50.77 22.38
CA SER A 319 6.96 52.06 22.23
C SER A 319 7.90 53.24 21.98
N ASP A 320 9.21 53.12 22.30
CA ASP A 320 10.21 54.16 21.98
C ASP A 320 10.49 54.24 20.47
N GLU A 321 10.29 53.13 19.74
CA GLU A 321 10.27 53.08 18.27
C GLU A 321 8.87 53.35 17.68
N GLY A 322 7.90 53.79 18.51
CA GLY A 322 6.56 54.13 18.07
C GLY A 322 5.60 52.95 17.86
N ALA A 323 6.02 51.72 18.20
CA ALA A 323 5.14 50.56 18.12
C ALA A 323 4.01 50.61 19.17
N THR A 324 2.86 50.04 18.82
CA THR A 324 1.65 50.05 19.66
C THR A 324 0.90 48.72 19.58
N ILE A 325 0.12 48.39 20.60
CA ILE A 325 -0.76 47.23 20.56
C ILE A 325 -2.10 47.57 21.19
N SER A 326 -3.16 46.96 20.69
CA SER A 326 -4.49 46.97 21.28
C SER A 326 -4.81 45.56 21.75
N ILE A 327 -4.32 45.19 22.94
CA ILE A 327 -4.84 44.03 23.67
C ILE A 327 -6.27 44.39 24.06
N GLN A 328 -7.26 43.78 23.39
CA GLN A 328 -8.64 44.23 23.50
C GLN A 328 -9.39 43.49 24.61
N LYS A 329 -9.60 42.18 24.46
CA LYS A 329 -10.38 41.37 25.39
C LYS A 329 -10.10 39.87 25.27
N ASN A 330 -10.47 39.14 26.33
CA ASN A 330 -10.60 37.68 26.34
C ASN A 330 -9.37 36.94 25.82
N ASN A 331 -8.15 37.42 26.06
CA ASN A 331 -6.94 36.66 25.81
C ASN A 331 -6.54 35.91 27.10
N ASN A 332 -5.89 34.75 26.95
CA ASN A 332 -5.28 34.01 28.05
C ASN A 332 -3.76 34.24 28.05
N PHE A 333 -3.20 34.69 29.19
CA PHE A 333 -1.77 34.84 29.41
C PHE A 333 -1.32 33.98 30.59
N PHE A 334 -0.67 32.85 30.32
CA PHE A 334 -0.33 31.87 31.36
C PHE A 334 1.12 31.39 31.30
N GLY A 335 1.77 31.25 32.46
CA GLY A 335 3.07 30.57 32.57
C GLY A 335 4.25 31.23 31.84
N ASN A 336 4.06 32.39 31.22
CA ASN A 336 5.13 33.10 30.50
C ASN A 336 6.27 33.51 31.46
N ILE A 337 7.51 33.50 30.96
CA ILE A 337 8.72 33.66 31.77
C ILE A 337 9.56 34.81 31.23
N ALA A 338 9.72 35.87 32.03
CA ALA A 338 10.69 36.94 31.79
C ALA A 338 11.15 37.58 33.11
N PRO A 339 12.39 38.12 33.20
CA PRO A 339 12.82 38.93 34.35
C PRO A 339 12.01 40.20 34.59
N SER A 340 11.46 40.79 33.52
CA SER A 340 10.52 41.92 33.56
C SER A 340 9.27 41.56 32.77
N ASN A 341 8.10 41.98 33.25
CA ASN A 341 6.80 41.86 32.57
C ASN A 341 6.58 40.49 31.87
N PRO A 342 6.46 39.36 32.62
CA PRO A 342 6.37 38.01 32.05
C PRO A 342 5.29 37.87 30.97
N ASP A 343 4.09 38.40 31.18
CA ASP A 343 2.99 38.27 30.21
C ASP A 343 3.00 39.35 29.13
N SER A 344 3.09 40.62 29.52
CA SER A 344 3.13 41.75 28.57
C SER A 344 3.75 43.00 29.19
N ASN A 345 4.60 43.71 28.43
CA ASN A 345 5.07 45.05 28.82
C ASN A 345 4.02 46.17 28.62
N GLN A 346 2.83 45.82 28.10
CA GLN A 346 1.66 46.69 27.97
C GLN A 346 0.54 46.24 28.92
N PRO A 347 -0.39 47.14 29.32
CA PRO A 347 -1.53 46.76 30.15
C PRO A 347 -2.44 45.74 29.45
N LEU A 348 -2.81 44.69 30.16
CA LEU A 348 -3.90 43.78 29.78
C LEU A 348 -5.26 44.44 30.02
N ASP A 349 -6.30 43.98 29.31
CA ASP A 349 -7.68 44.38 29.58
C ASP A 349 -8.23 43.69 30.84
N ALA A 350 -9.32 44.22 31.40
CA ALA A 350 -9.99 43.63 32.56
C ALA A 350 -10.73 42.32 32.26
N THR A 351 -10.84 41.93 30.99
CA THR A 351 -11.45 40.67 30.51
C THR A 351 -10.43 39.61 30.10
N ASP A 352 -9.14 39.95 30.01
CA ASP A 352 -8.08 38.94 29.82
C ASP A 352 -7.93 38.09 31.09
N THR A 353 -7.56 36.81 30.90
CA THR A 353 -7.37 35.82 31.97
C THR A 353 -5.90 35.41 32.09
N THR A 354 -5.49 34.97 33.29
CA THR A 354 -4.17 34.37 33.53
C THR A 354 -4.27 33.01 34.21
N ASN A 355 -5.41 32.33 34.02
CA ASN A 355 -5.60 30.97 34.49
C ASN A 355 -4.90 29.99 33.55
N ASP A 356 -4.56 28.81 34.07
CA ASP A 356 -4.04 27.70 33.27
C ASP A 356 -5.01 27.39 32.11
N PRO A 357 -4.56 27.34 30.85
CA PRO A 357 -5.37 26.90 29.72
C PRO A 357 -5.89 25.48 29.87
N ASP A 358 -5.29 24.65 30.73
CA ASP A 358 -5.70 23.26 30.97
C ASP A 358 -5.73 22.47 29.64
N PHE A 359 -4.59 22.45 28.95
CA PHE A 359 -4.40 21.69 27.72
C PHE A 359 -4.36 20.18 28.00
N VAL A 360 -4.80 19.37 27.02
CA VAL A 360 -4.83 17.90 27.11
C VAL A 360 -3.46 17.30 27.46
N ASP A 361 -2.41 17.59 26.68
CA ASP A 361 -1.02 17.29 27.04
C ASP A 361 -0.01 18.23 26.36
N ALA A 362 0.15 19.42 26.94
CA ALA A 362 1.14 20.40 26.51
C ALA A 362 2.62 19.92 26.62
N SER A 363 2.89 18.75 27.24
CA SER A 363 4.24 18.16 27.28
C SER A 363 4.53 17.27 26.06
N SER A 364 3.48 16.77 25.40
CA SER A 364 3.50 16.04 24.13
C SER A 364 3.10 16.92 22.93
N ASN A 365 3.04 18.24 23.12
CA ASN A 365 2.56 19.24 22.15
C ASN A 365 1.06 19.14 21.77
N ASP A 366 0.24 18.47 22.59
CA ASP A 366 -1.22 18.50 22.44
C ASP A 366 -1.78 19.73 23.17
N TYR A 367 -2.12 20.76 22.39
CA TYR A 367 -2.62 22.05 22.88
C TYR A 367 -4.13 22.23 22.66
N ARG A 368 -4.87 21.12 22.47
CA ARG A 368 -6.33 21.13 22.58
C ARG A 368 -6.75 21.41 24.02
N LEU A 369 -7.92 22.00 24.21
CA LEU A 369 -8.47 22.29 25.53
C LEU A 369 -8.99 21.00 26.18
N ASN A 370 -8.85 20.88 27.50
CA ASN A 370 -9.46 19.81 28.29
C ASN A 370 -10.83 20.26 28.84
N GLU A 371 -11.68 19.32 29.25
CA GLU A 371 -13.07 19.57 29.70
C GLU A 371 -13.23 20.55 30.87
N THR A 372 -12.16 20.75 31.65
CA THR A 372 -12.13 21.69 32.78
C THR A 372 -11.51 23.05 32.46
N SER A 373 -11.17 23.30 31.18
CA SER A 373 -10.49 24.51 30.77
C SER A 373 -11.31 25.79 31.02
N PRO A 374 -10.69 26.83 31.60
CA PRO A 374 -11.33 28.14 31.82
C PRO A 374 -11.42 28.99 30.54
N ASN A 375 -10.94 28.49 29.40
CA ASN A 375 -11.00 29.16 28.10
C ASN A 375 -12.24 28.79 27.28
N ILE A 376 -12.96 27.75 27.69
CA ILE A 376 -14.20 27.28 27.06
C ILE A 376 -15.32 28.30 27.30
N ASP A 377 -16.12 28.60 26.27
CA ASP A 377 -17.21 29.58 26.24
C ASP A 377 -16.78 31.02 26.66
N ALA A 378 -15.47 31.33 26.67
CA ALA A 378 -14.92 32.53 27.33
C ALA A 378 -14.54 33.70 26.40
N GLY A 379 -14.51 33.48 25.09
CA GLY A 379 -14.22 34.45 24.04
C GLY A 379 -15.38 35.39 23.69
N GLU A 380 -15.12 36.36 22.79
CA GLU A 380 -16.16 37.24 22.22
C GLU A 380 -16.35 36.96 20.72
N ASP A 381 -17.59 37.07 20.23
CA ASP A 381 -17.95 36.96 18.80
C ASP A 381 -17.04 37.84 17.93
N ASN A 382 -16.33 37.23 16.97
CA ASN A 382 -15.48 37.97 16.06
C ASN A 382 -16.34 38.80 15.05
N PRO A 383 -16.23 40.15 15.03
CA PRO A 383 -17.04 41.00 14.14
C PRO A 383 -16.58 40.95 12.67
N PHE A 384 -15.46 40.29 12.35
CA PHE A 384 -14.95 40.11 10.99
C PHE A 384 -15.47 38.83 10.30
N LEU A 385 -16.33 38.04 10.96
CA LEU A 385 -17.05 36.88 10.41
C LEU A 385 -18.06 37.21 9.27
N PHE A 386 -17.88 38.33 8.56
CA PHE A 386 -18.79 38.83 7.54
C PHE A 386 -18.06 39.62 6.42
N ASP A 387 -17.38 38.92 5.51
CA ASP A 387 -17.21 39.39 4.12
C ASP A 387 -17.81 38.37 3.13
N PRO A 388 -18.89 38.70 2.40
CA PRO A 388 -19.60 37.78 1.51
C PRO A 388 -18.92 37.59 0.13
N VAL A 389 -17.58 37.49 0.08
CA VAL A 389 -16.83 37.26 -1.17
C VAL A 389 -16.32 35.81 -1.25
N LYS A 390 -17.18 34.96 -1.86
CA LYS A 390 -16.89 33.63 -2.44
C LYS A 390 -16.67 32.43 -1.48
N ASP A 391 -17.76 31.73 -1.18
CA ASP A 391 -18.06 30.32 -1.50
C ASP A 391 -17.03 29.16 -1.32
N GLU A 392 -15.78 29.34 -0.85
CA GLU A 392 -14.80 28.23 -0.74
C GLU A 392 -14.19 27.98 0.64
N PHE A 393 -14.38 28.88 1.62
CA PHE A 393 -13.95 28.68 3.00
C PHE A 393 -15.08 29.07 3.96
N PRO A 394 -15.50 28.21 4.92
CA PRO A 394 -16.30 28.66 6.03
C PRO A 394 -15.38 29.51 6.94
N PRO A 395 -15.61 30.82 7.12
CA PRO A 395 -14.74 31.66 7.96
C PRO A 395 -15.03 31.45 9.45
N LEU A 396 -15.36 30.21 9.83
CA LEU A 396 -15.99 29.80 11.09
C LEU A 396 -15.41 28.46 11.55
N SER A 397 -14.23 28.05 11.11
CA SER A 397 -13.58 26.81 11.55
C SER A 397 -12.34 27.08 12.40
N ASP A 398 -12.11 26.20 13.37
CA ASP A 398 -10.95 26.20 14.25
C ASP A 398 -9.74 25.45 13.63
N ILE A 399 -8.72 25.12 14.43
CA ILE A 399 -7.53 24.37 14.00
C ILE A 399 -7.82 22.91 13.59
N ALA A 400 -8.87 22.29 14.15
CA ALA A 400 -9.32 20.94 13.79
C ALA A 400 -10.35 20.93 12.62
N GLY A 401 -10.80 22.11 12.17
CA GLY A 401 -11.84 22.27 11.15
C GLY A 401 -13.27 22.32 11.71
N GLU A 402 -13.41 22.40 13.03
CA GLU A 402 -14.66 22.38 13.79
C GLU A 402 -15.29 23.78 13.87
N VAL A 403 -16.62 23.86 13.93
CA VAL A 403 -17.33 25.15 13.73
C VAL A 403 -17.34 26.02 15.00
N ARG A 404 -17.11 27.33 14.84
CA ARG A 404 -16.96 28.34 15.89
C ARG A 404 -17.99 29.47 15.71
N PRO A 405 -18.73 29.94 16.73
CA PRO A 405 -18.78 29.42 18.10
C PRO A 405 -19.45 28.05 18.21
N PHE A 406 -19.03 27.31 19.20
CA PHE A 406 -19.68 26.13 19.75
C PHE A 406 -20.31 26.45 21.13
N ASN A 407 -21.24 25.63 21.64
CA ASN A 407 -21.97 25.89 22.89
C ASN A 407 -22.54 27.32 23.08
N ASN A 408 -21.99 28.13 23.99
CA ASN A 408 -22.52 29.43 24.43
C ASN A 408 -21.66 30.62 23.98
N GLY A 409 -20.44 30.40 23.50
CA GLY A 409 -19.48 31.44 23.11
C GLY A 409 -18.41 30.91 22.15
N ILE A 410 -17.44 31.77 21.81
CA ILE A 410 -16.22 31.32 21.13
C ILE A 410 -15.21 30.92 22.22
N ASP A 411 -14.40 29.91 22.01
CA ASP A 411 -13.32 29.57 22.94
C ASP A 411 -12.08 30.45 22.75
N ILE A 412 -11.36 30.70 23.85
CA ILE A 412 -10.08 31.42 23.78
C ILE A 412 -9.00 30.43 23.32
N GLY A 413 -8.48 30.60 22.10
CA GLY A 413 -7.43 29.75 21.52
C GLY A 413 -7.73 29.34 20.07
N ALA A 414 -6.81 28.57 19.49
CA ALA A 414 -6.93 28.00 18.13
C ALA A 414 -7.88 26.80 18.05
N ASP A 415 -7.99 26.07 19.15
CA ASP A 415 -8.93 24.99 19.39
C ASP A 415 -10.30 25.58 19.78
N GLU A 416 -11.39 25.02 19.28
CA GLU A 416 -12.73 25.21 19.84
C GLU A 416 -13.10 23.93 20.57
N PHE A 417 -13.33 23.98 21.89
CA PHE A 417 -13.61 22.77 22.65
C PHE A 417 -15.03 22.25 22.35
N TYR A 418 -15.12 21.38 21.36
CA TYR A 418 -16.27 20.50 21.22
C TYR A 418 -16.36 19.55 22.41
N GLY A 419 -15.22 19.25 23.04
CA GLY A 419 -15.07 18.11 23.93
C GLY A 419 -15.40 16.83 23.18
N PRO A 420 -15.88 15.79 23.87
CA PRO A 420 -16.76 14.86 23.19
C PRO A 420 -18.03 15.67 22.81
N GLY A 421 -18.14 16.04 21.53
CA GLY A 421 -19.14 17.00 20.99
C GLY A 421 -20.61 16.71 21.33
N PRO A 422 -21.56 17.62 21.10
CA PRO A 422 -22.96 17.32 21.37
C PRO A 422 -23.49 16.37 20.29
N CYS A 423 -24.57 15.67 20.63
CA CYS A 423 -25.20 14.74 19.70
C CYS A 423 -25.84 15.47 18.51
N TYR A 424 -25.22 15.39 17.34
CA TYR A 424 -25.80 15.89 16.08
C TYR A 424 -26.51 14.75 15.37
N ILE A 425 -27.72 15.02 14.83
CA ILE A 425 -28.48 14.01 14.08
C ILE A 425 -28.97 14.57 12.75
N HIS A 426 -28.71 13.84 11.67
CA HIS A 426 -29.31 14.06 10.36
C HIS A 426 -30.33 12.97 10.02
N ASP A 427 -31.61 13.35 9.90
CA ASP A 427 -32.75 12.43 9.72
C ASP A 427 -33.02 12.02 8.26
N GLY A 428 -32.09 12.35 7.35
CA GLY A 428 -32.23 12.21 5.91
C GLY A 428 -32.87 13.43 5.22
N THR A 429 -33.36 14.41 5.96
CA THR A 429 -33.99 15.64 5.41
C THR A 429 -33.49 16.95 6.02
N LYS A 430 -32.91 16.90 7.22
CA LYS A 430 -32.37 18.05 7.96
C LYS A 430 -31.36 17.61 9.02
N ILE A 431 -30.43 18.49 9.37
CA ILE A 431 -29.63 18.43 10.59
C ILE A 431 -30.49 18.92 11.75
N THR A 432 -30.37 18.30 12.94
CA THR A 432 -30.93 18.84 14.18
C THR A 432 -30.03 18.61 15.39
N ASP A 433 -30.13 19.56 16.33
CA ASP A 433 -29.58 19.63 17.69
C ASP A 433 -30.47 18.94 18.74
N ASN A 434 -31.40 18.06 18.32
CA ASN A 434 -32.33 17.40 19.23
C ASN A 434 -31.67 16.23 19.96
N ASN A 435 -32.27 15.80 21.08
CA ASN A 435 -31.97 14.50 21.68
C ASN A 435 -32.17 13.36 20.65
N LEU A 436 -31.19 12.46 20.54
CA LEU A 436 -31.17 11.33 19.60
C LEU A 436 -32.42 10.44 19.68
N GLN A 437 -32.86 10.11 20.91
CA GLN A 437 -34.05 9.28 21.11
C GLN A 437 -35.29 9.91 20.47
N SER A 438 -35.45 11.23 20.56
CA SER A 438 -36.59 11.93 19.99
C SER A 438 -36.63 11.86 18.45
N VAL A 439 -35.47 11.85 17.79
CA VAL A 439 -35.37 11.70 16.33
C VAL A 439 -35.69 10.26 15.93
N VAL A 440 -35.10 9.28 16.64
CA VAL A 440 -35.39 7.85 16.43
C VAL A 440 -36.85 7.52 16.67
N ASP A 441 -37.49 8.09 17.69
CA ASP A 441 -38.92 7.93 17.97
C ASP A 441 -39.81 8.52 16.86
N ALA A 442 -39.43 9.67 16.30
CA ALA A 442 -40.14 10.34 15.21
C ALA A 442 -39.94 9.67 13.83
N ALA A 443 -38.81 9.00 13.62
CA ALA A 443 -38.42 8.40 12.35
C ALA A 443 -39.38 7.30 11.85
N THR A 444 -39.51 7.18 10.53
CA THR A 444 -40.23 6.09 9.88
C THR A 444 -39.45 4.77 9.97
N ASN A 445 -40.15 3.65 9.80
CA ASN A 445 -39.50 2.37 9.55
C ASN A 445 -38.57 2.46 8.34
N GLU A 446 -37.45 1.72 8.39
CA GLU A 446 -36.42 1.62 7.36
C GLU A 446 -35.67 2.94 7.08
N ALA A 447 -35.78 3.94 7.97
CA ALA A 447 -34.97 5.16 7.89
C ALA A 447 -33.50 4.88 8.26
N LEU A 448 -32.60 5.68 7.67
CA LEU A 448 -31.21 5.83 8.09
C LEU A 448 -31.09 7.12 8.91
N ILE A 449 -30.64 7.00 10.15
CA ILE A 449 -30.35 8.11 11.06
C ILE A 449 -28.83 8.21 11.17
N LYS A 450 -28.27 9.29 10.62
CA LYS A 450 -26.84 9.60 10.69
C LYS A 450 -26.58 10.43 11.95
N VAL A 451 -25.55 10.08 12.71
CA VAL A 451 -25.23 10.66 14.02
C VAL A 451 -23.75 11.08 14.06
N GLY A 452 -23.48 12.22 14.69
CA GLY A 452 -22.12 12.74 14.90
C GLY A 452 -21.94 13.31 16.30
N GLY A 453 -20.69 13.39 16.76
CA GLY A 453 -20.34 13.86 18.11
C GLY A 453 -20.62 12.81 19.20
N HIS A 454 -20.90 13.25 20.42
CA HIS A 454 -21.12 12.43 21.60
C HIS A 454 -22.54 12.60 22.15
N CYS A 455 -23.20 11.46 22.32
CA CYS A 455 -24.59 11.37 22.69
C CYS A 455 -24.70 10.75 24.08
N THR A 456 -25.25 11.53 25.01
CA THR A 456 -25.53 11.12 26.39
C THR A 456 -27.03 10.89 26.62
N SER A 457 -27.39 10.39 27.80
CA SER A 457 -28.79 10.10 28.14
C SER A 457 -29.58 11.38 28.48
N ASP A 458 -30.88 11.44 28.13
CA ASP A 458 -31.78 12.50 28.63
C ASP A 458 -32.28 12.22 30.07
N GLY A 459 -31.43 11.62 30.91
CA GLY A 459 -31.77 11.16 32.26
C GLY A 459 -32.66 9.91 32.29
N GLN A 460 -32.65 9.11 31.21
CA GLN A 460 -33.28 7.79 31.13
C GLN A 460 -32.27 6.70 31.51
N ASP A 461 -32.76 5.47 31.73
CA ASP A 461 -31.92 4.29 32.00
C ASP A 461 -31.06 3.84 30.79
N GLN A 462 -31.10 4.54 29.66
CA GLN A 462 -30.25 4.33 28.48
C GLN A 462 -30.07 5.60 27.63
N VAL A 463 -28.97 5.72 26.89
CA VAL A 463 -28.74 6.76 25.86
C VAL A 463 -29.68 6.60 24.67
N LEU A 464 -29.78 5.37 24.15
CA LEU A 464 -30.51 5.06 22.93
C LEU A 464 -31.42 3.83 23.12
N ARG A 465 -32.62 3.87 22.56
CA ARG A 465 -33.58 2.77 22.51
C ARG A 465 -34.11 2.56 21.09
N LEU A 466 -33.90 1.35 20.56
CA LEU A 466 -34.33 0.91 19.24
C LEU A 466 -35.49 -0.10 19.37
N ASN A 467 -36.66 0.30 18.87
CA ASN A 467 -37.92 -0.45 18.99
C ASN A 467 -38.64 -0.72 17.66
N LYS A 468 -38.02 -0.34 16.54
CA LYS A 468 -38.54 -0.36 15.17
C LYS A 468 -37.41 -0.74 14.20
N PRO A 469 -37.70 -1.26 12.99
CA PRO A 469 -36.65 -1.47 11.98
C PRO A 469 -36.14 -0.10 11.50
N ILE A 470 -34.89 0.21 11.80
CA ILE A 470 -34.21 1.48 11.52
C ILE A 470 -32.69 1.24 11.54
N THR A 471 -31.94 1.97 10.74
CA THR A 471 -30.47 2.03 10.86
C THR A 471 -30.12 3.29 11.62
N VAL A 472 -29.35 3.16 12.70
CA VAL A 472 -28.71 4.29 13.38
C VAL A 472 -27.22 4.10 13.25
N GLN A 473 -26.53 5.11 12.74
CA GLN A 473 -25.16 5.02 12.25
C GLN A 473 -24.36 6.25 12.67
N GLY A 474 -23.22 6.04 13.33
CA GLY A 474 -22.25 7.09 13.65
C GLY A 474 -21.24 7.33 12.52
N GLY A 475 -20.15 8.04 12.83
CA GLY A 475 -19.08 8.35 11.88
C GLY A 475 -19.26 9.67 11.12
N TYR A 476 -20.08 10.60 11.60
CA TYR A 476 -20.43 11.84 10.89
C TYR A 476 -20.03 13.11 11.65
N THR A 477 -19.92 14.24 10.93
CA THR A 477 -19.70 15.57 11.51
C THR A 477 -20.80 16.54 11.10
N THR A 478 -20.82 17.74 11.69
CA THR A 478 -21.73 18.82 11.28
C THR A 478 -21.53 19.24 9.82
N THR A 479 -20.31 19.09 9.29
CA THR A 479 -19.87 19.49 7.95
C THR A 479 -19.90 18.34 6.93
N ASN A 480 -19.74 17.08 7.35
CA ASN A 480 -19.83 15.90 6.48
C ASN A 480 -20.92 14.91 6.95
N TRP A 481 -21.98 14.83 6.14
CA TRP A 481 -23.09 13.87 6.28
C TRP A 481 -23.15 12.87 5.12
N THR A 482 -22.19 12.91 4.20
CA THR A 482 -22.14 12.08 2.99
C THR A 482 -21.24 10.87 3.17
N THR A 483 -20.03 11.08 3.68
CA THR A 483 -19.05 10.03 4.01
C THR A 483 -19.26 9.58 5.45
N GLN A 484 -19.14 8.29 5.70
CA GLN A 484 -19.14 7.67 7.03
C GLN A 484 -17.70 7.66 7.57
N GLY A 485 -17.53 7.31 8.84
CA GLY A 485 -16.23 6.97 9.41
C GLY A 485 -15.44 8.15 10.00
N ILE A 486 -15.17 9.18 9.19
CA ILE A 486 -14.12 10.22 9.39
C ILE A 486 -13.98 10.78 10.82
N ASN A 487 -15.03 10.75 11.66
CA ASN A 487 -14.97 11.20 13.05
C ASN A 487 -15.67 10.24 14.03
N ILE A 488 -15.01 10.02 15.17
CA ILE A 488 -15.50 9.18 16.26
C ILE A 488 -16.84 9.71 16.77
N THR A 489 -17.86 8.83 16.78
CA THR A 489 -19.19 9.15 17.32
C THR A 489 -19.48 8.29 18.55
N TYR A 490 -19.82 8.92 19.67
CA TYR A 490 -19.97 8.25 20.95
C TYR A 490 -21.44 8.10 21.39
N LEU A 491 -21.76 6.97 22.02
CA LEU A 491 -22.94 6.78 22.87
C LEU A 491 -22.46 6.53 24.32
N ASP A 492 -22.48 7.57 25.15
CA ASP A 492 -21.89 7.56 26.49
C ASP A 492 -22.96 7.49 27.59
N GLY A 493 -22.90 6.44 28.39
CA GLY A 493 -23.81 6.24 29.51
C GLY A 493 -23.49 7.06 30.77
N GLU A 494 -22.41 7.84 30.76
CA GLU A 494 -21.96 8.72 31.85
C GLU A 494 -21.81 8.01 33.20
N ASN A 495 -21.49 6.71 33.19
CA ASN A 495 -21.50 5.83 34.38
C ASN A 495 -22.85 5.79 35.13
N SER A 496 -23.96 6.12 34.47
CA SER A 496 -25.28 6.29 35.09
C SER A 496 -26.43 5.61 34.34
N ALA A 497 -26.35 5.55 33.01
CA ALA A 497 -27.30 4.94 32.09
C ALA A 497 -26.63 3.85 31.24
N ARG A 498 -27.40 2.94 30.64
CA ARG A 498 -26.90 2.02 29.59
C ARG A 498 -26.57 2.77 28.30
N GLY A 499 -25.70 2.25 27.45
CA GLY A 499 -25.58 2.72 26.07
C GLY A 499 -26.89 2.54 25.27
N VAL A 500 -27.14 1.32 24.78
CA VAL A 500 -28.26 1.01 23.87
C VAL A 500 -29.19 -0.09 24.39
N LEU A 501 -30.50 0.13 24.32
CA LEU A 501 -31.54 -0.87 24.51
C LEU A 501 -32.21 -1.21 23.16
N ILE A 502 -32.15 -2.46 22.74
CA ILE A 502 -32.87 -2.96 21.55
C ILE A 502 -34.04 -3.84 22.01
N ASP A 503 -35.28 -3.36 21.90
CA ASP A 503 -36.47 -4.08 22.39
C ASP A 503 -37.61 -4.23 21.36
N GLY A 504 -37.34 -3.93 20.09
CA GLY A 504 -38.29 -4.16 18.99
C GLY A 504 -37.71 -3.92 17.59
N GLY A 505 -38.36 -4.50 16.58
CA GLY A 505 -38.01 -4.32 15.16
C GLY A 505 -36.90 -5.24 14.66
N ARG A 506 -36.24 -4.82 13.57
CA ARG A 506 -34.97 -5.35 13.06
C ARG A 506 -33.98 -4.20 12.86
N PRO A 507 -33.48 -3.57 13.94
CA PRO A 507 -32.61 -2.41 13.82
C PRO A 507 -31.17 -2.80 13.50
N ILE A 508 -30.44 -1.82 12.96
CA ILE A 508 -28.99 -1.86 12.74
C ILE A 508 -28.37 -0.75 13.59
N LEU A 509 -27.33 -1.11 14.35
CA LEU A 509 -26.49 -0.22 15.14
C LEU A 509 -25.06 -0.31 14.60
N ASP A 510 -24.54 0.82 14.10
CA ASP A 510 -23.39 0.88 13.20
C ASP A 510 -22.47 2.06 13.54
N SER A 511 -21.15 1.88 13.51
CA SER A 511 -20.13 2.95 13.69
C SER A 511 -20.23 3.80 14.97
N PHE A 512 -20.32 3.19 16.16
CA PHE A 512 -20.29 3.92 17.46
C PHE A 512 -19.21 3.45 18.43
N HIS A 513 -18.62 4.41 19.16
CA HIS A 513 -17.99 4.18 20.47
C HIS A 513 -19.08 4.10 21.55
N ILE A 514 -19.33 2.93 22.13
CA ILE A 514 -20.35 2.73 23.17
C ILE A 514 -19.64 2.59 24.52
N VAL A 515 -19.74 3.62 25.35
CA VAL A 515 -18.82 3.86 26.48
C VAL A 515 -19.52 4.14 27.80
N ASN A 516 -18.83 3.82 28.90
CA ASN A 516 -19.22 4.12 30.29
C ASN A 516 -20.65 3.71 30.67
N GLY A 517 -21.27 2.77 29.94
CA GLY A 517 -22.65 2.37 30.15
C GLY A 517 -22.84 1.56 31.42
N LEU A 518 -23.75 1.97 32.30
CA LEU A 518 -24.03 1.29 33.58
C LEU A 518 -25.42 0.62 33.60
N ALA A 519 -25.43 -0.72 33.65
CA ALA A 519 -26.62 -1.50 33.97
C ALA A 519 -26.68 -1.86 35.46
N SER A 520 -27.39 -1.05 36.26
CA SER A 520 -27.59 -1.29 37.69
C SER A 520 -28.72 -2.27 38.00
N ASN A 521 -28.41 -3.43 38.57
CA ASN A 521 -29.32 -4.58 38.76
C ASN A 521 -30.02 -5.03 37.46
N ALA A 522 -29.31 -4.91 36.33
CA ALA A 522 -29.78 -5.27 35.00
C ALA A 522 -28.65 -5.90 34.17
N ASN A 523 -28.95 -6.35 32.95
CA ASN A 523 -27.97 -6.83 31.98
C ASN A 523 -27.72 -5.77 30.90
N GLY A 524 -26.62 -5.91 30.13
CA GLY A 524 -26.27 -5.02 29.02
C GLY A 524 -25.83 -3.64 29.51
N GLY A 525 -24.56 -3.47 29.85
CA GLY A 525 -24.00 -2.16 30.23
C GLY A 525 -23.90 -1.23 29.03
N GLY A 526 -23.21 -1.69 27.98
CA GLY A 526 -23.19 -1.08 26.66
C GLY A 526 -24.50 -1.34 25.93
N VAL A 527 -24.73 -2.57 25.45
CA VAL A 527 -25.89 -2.94 24.64
C VAL A 527 -26.72 -4.04 25.32
N LEU A 528 -28.04 -3.84 25.41
CA LEU A 528 -29.02 -4.87 25.80
C LEU A 528 -29.95 -5.20 24.63
N ILE A 529 -29.85 -6.42 24.10
CA ILE A 529 -30.73 -6.93 23.05
C ILE A 529 -31.81 -7.83 23.66
N ASN A 530 -33.06 -7.37 23.56
CA ASN A 530 -34.24 -7.98 24.15
C ASN A 530 -35.43 -7.98 23.17
N VAL A 531 -35.16 -8.35 21.91
CA VAL A 531 -36.15 -8.44 20.82
C VAL A 531 -36.25 -9.89 20.35
N SER A 532 -37.46 -10.40 20.06
CA SER A 532 -37.67 -11.77 19.55
C SER A 532 -37.40 -11.90 18.04
N GLY A 533 -36.26 -11.40 17.57
CA GLY A 533 -35.90 -11.31 16.15
C GLY A 533 -34.45 -10.91 15.95
N ILE A 534 -34.07 -10.59 14.71
CA ILE A 534 -32.69 -10.23 14.34
C ILE A 534 -32.45 -8.75 14.63
N ALA A 535 -31.58 -8.45 15.60
CA ALA A 535 -30.89 -7.17 15.70
C ALA A 535 -29.48 -7.30 15.08
N ILE A 536 -28.97 -6.23 14.47
CA ILE A 536 -27.62 -6.19 13.90
C ILE A 536 -26.80 -5.16 14.68
N VAL A 537 -25.68 -5.59 15.24
CA VAL A 537 -24.70 -4.75 15.96
C VAL A 537 -23.36 -4.95 15.27
N GLN A 538 -22.87 -3.90 14.61
CA GLN A 538 -21.69 -3.98 13.75
C GLN A 538 -20.85 -2.70 13.73
N ASN A 539 -19.56 -2.82 13.41
CA ASN A 539 -18.62 -1.70 13.36
C ASN A 539 -18.65 -0.84 14.64
N ASN A 540 -18.84 -1.44 15.83
CA ASN A 540 -18.88 -0.67 17.09
C ASN A 540 -17.67 -0.98 17.96
N VAL A 541 -17.14 0.06 18.62
CA VAL A 541 -16.13 -0.05 19.67
C VAL A 541 -16.84 0.05 21.02
N ILE A 542 -16.95 -1.06 21.76
CA ILE A 542 -17.78 -1.18 22.96
C ILE A 542 -16.87 -1.40 24.16
N TYR A 543 -16.62 -0.36 24.95
CA TYR A 543 -15.62 -0.41 26.02
C TYR A 543 -15.97 0.34 27.29
N ASN A 544 -15.30 -0.03 28.39
CA ASN A 544 -15.50 0.54 29.74
C ASN A 544 -16.95 0.48 30.27
N ASN A 545 -17.80 -0.39 29.71
CA ASN A 545 -19.18 -0.57 30.19
C ASN A 545 -19.23 -1.50 31.41
N SER A 546 -20.28 -1.35 32.22
CA SER A 546 -20.46 -2.02 33.50
C SER A 546 -21.86 -2.63 33.66
N ALA A 547 -21.93 -3.91 34.03
CA ALA A 547 -23.19 -4.58 34.38
C ALA A 547 -23.10 -5.16 35.79
N THR A 548 -23.93 -4.64 36.71
CA THR A 548 -23.91 -5.00 38.13
C THR A 548 -25.23 -5.61 38.58
N GLY A 549 -25.19 -6.63 39.43
CA GLY A 549 -26.39 -7.30 39.91
C GLY A 549 -26.11 -8.64 40.57
N SER A 550 -27.17 -9.37 40.90
CA SER A 550 -27.07 -10.74 41.42
C SER A 550 -28.15 -11.63 40.84
N GLY A 551 -27.85 -12.93 40.68
CA GLY A 551 -28.75 -13.87 40.02
C GLY A 551 -28.79 -13.62 38.50
N SER A 552 -29.97 -13.45 37.93
CA SER A 552 -30.17 -13.23 36.48
C SER A 552 -29.84 -11.80 36.00
N ALA A 553 -29.32 -10.94 36.88
CA ALA A 553 -28.98 -9.55 36.61
C ALA A 553 -27.47 -9.31 36.83
N GLY A 554 -26.88 -8.37 36.10
CA GLY A 554 -25.44 -8.09 36.10
C GLY A 554 -24.67 -9.07 35.23
N ASN A 555 -25.10 -9.28 33.98
CA ASN A 555 -24.45 -10.06 32.93
C ASN A 555 -24.36 -9.22 31.64
N GLY A 556 -23.43 -9.53 30.73
CA GLY A 556 -23.33 -8.84 29.45
C GLY A 556 -22.89 -7.39 29.61
N ALA A 557 -21.66 -7.12 30.05
CA ALA A 557 -21.25 -5.74 30.32
C ALA A 557 -21.11 -4.94 29.00
N GLY A 558 -20.45 -5.50 27.99
CA GLY A 558 -20.45 -4.99 26.62
C GLY A 558 -21.81 -5.23 25.95
N ILE A 559 -22.18 -6.49 25.71
CA ILE A 559 -23.44 -6.88 25.06
C ILE A 559 -24.17 -7.96 25.87
N ALA A 560 -25.48 -7.80 26.08
CA ALA A 560 -26.37 -8.85 26.59
C ALA A 560 -27.45 -9.20 25.55
N ASN A 561 -27.38 -10.38 24.94
CA ASN A 561 -28.41 -10.92 24.04
C ASN A 561 -29.37 -11.84 24.80
N ILE A 562 -30.56 -11.35 25.14
CA ILE A 562 -31.54 -12.08 25.95
C ILE A 562 -32.51 -12.87 25.09
N ASN A 563 -33.02 -12.31 24.00
CA ASN A 563 -34.14 -12.89 23.23
C ASN A 563 -34.00 -12.84 21.69
N GLY A 564 -32.89 -12.33 21.13
CA GLY A 564 -32.72 -12.17 19.68
C GLY A 564 -31.86 -13.24 19.01
N ASP A 565 -32.13 -13.55 17.74
CA ASP A 565 -31.23 -14.29 16.84
C ASP A 565 -30.27 -13.29 16.18
N SER A 566 -29.51 -12.61 17.04
CA SER A 566 -28.78 -11.39 16.70
C SER A 566 -27.55 -11.67 15.84
N ILE A 567 -27.17 -10.70 15.01
CA ILE A 567 -25.88 -10.68 14.30
C ILE A 567 -25.00 -9.65 15.01
N ILE A 568 -23.89 -10.13 15.56
CA ILE A 568 -22.87 -9.34 16.24
C ILE A 568 -21.58 -9.58 15.46
N ARG A 569 -21.19 -8.60 14.63
CA ARG A 569 -20.04 -8.74 13.74
C ARG A 569 -19.18 -7.49 13.64
N TYR A 570 -17.89 -7.61 13.37
CA TYR A 570 -17.02 -6.44 13.21
C TYR A 570 -17.11 -5.48 14.41
N ASN A 571 -17.12 -5.99 15.65
CA ASN A 571 -17.11 -5.14 16.84
C ASN A 571 -15.81 -5.34 17.62
N THR A 572 -15.35 -4.25 18.24
CA THR A 572 -14.20 -4.21 19.13
C THR A 572 -14.70 -4.06 20.57
N ILE A 573 -14.79 -5.18 21.31
CA ILE A 573 -15.45 -5.27 22.62
C ILE A 573 -14.41 -5.42 23.73
N ILE A 574 -14.10 -4.32 24.43
CA ILE A 574 -12.88 -4.20 25.26
C ILE A 574 -13.17 -3.79 26.73
N SER A 575 -12.49 -4.42 27.69
CA SER A 575 -12.43 -3.96 29.10
C SER A 575 -13.78 -3.78 29.81
N ASN A 576 -14.84 -4.45 29.34
CA ASN A 576 -16.16 -4.33 29.95
C ASN A 576 -16.24 -5.19 31.22
N THR A 577 -16.82 -4.61 32.27
CA THR A 577 -16.81 -5.17 33.63
C THR A 577 -18.19 -5.67 34.06
N THR A 578 -18.34 -6.99 34.23
CA THR A 578 -19.56 -7.60 34.77
C THR A 578 -19.37 -8.11 36.20
N SER A 579 -20.45 -8.15 36.98
CA SER A 579 -20.47 -8.80 38.30
C SER A 579 -20.78 -10.30 38.25
N ASN A 580 -21.26 -10.84 37.12
CA ASN A 580 -21.55 -12.26 36.94
C ASN A 580 -20.88 -12.77 35.65
N ASN A 581 -21.62 -12.93 34.53
CA ASN A 581 -21.13 -13.63 33.34
C ASN A 581 -21.17 -12.79 32.06
N GLY A 582 -20.31 -13.16 31.10
CA GLY A 582 -20.17 -12.56 29.78
C GLY A 582 -19.87 -11.08 29.84
N GLY A 583 -18.69 -10.66 30.31
CA GLY A 583 -18.31 -9.25 30.29
C GLY A 583 -18.28 -8.70 28.87
N GLY A 584 -17.76 -9.45 27.91
CA GLY A 584 -17.86 -9.09 26.49
C GLY A 584 -19.29 -9.29 25.99
N ILE A 585 -19.72 -10.54 25.83
CA ILE A 585 -21.06 -10.91 25.36
C ILE A 585 -21.71 -11.95 26.30
N PHE A 586 -22.97 -11.75 26.68
CA PHE A 586 -23.79 -12.73 27.40
C PHE A 586 -25.01 -13.13 26.56
N ASN A 587 -25.33 -14.43 26.48
CA ASN A 587 -26.48 -14.95 25.74
C ASN A 587 -27.40 -15.82 26.63
N ASP A 588 -28.68 -15.45 26.78
CA ASP A 588 -29.59 -16.00 27.82
C ASP A 588 -30.58 -17.08 27.33
N SER A 589 -30.80 -17.20 26.03
CA SER A 589 -31.88 -18.00 25.42
C SER A 589 -31.40 -19.12 24.49
N ALA A 590 -32.32 -20.02 24.13
CA ALA A 590 -32.14 -21.09 23.14
C ALA A 590 -32.20 -20.55 21.69
N ASN A 591 -31.50 -19.45 21.47
CA ASN A 591 -31.39 -18.73 20.21
C ASN A 591 -30.04 -19.03 19.56
N ASP A 592 -29.96 -18.87 18.24
CA ASP A 592 -28.75 -19.17 17.46
C ASP A 592 -28.13 -17.86 16.93
N PRO A 593 -27.46 -17.04 17.78
CA PRO A 593 -26.80 -15.82 17.33
C PRO A 593 -25.65 -16.13 16.37
N ASN A 594 -25.35 -15.15 15.52
CA ASN A 594 -24.14 -15.12 14.71
C ASN A 594 -23.15 -14.14 15.36
N ILE A 595 -22.01 -14.65 15.81
CA ILE A 595 -20.93 -13.88 16.43
C ILE A 595 -19.66 -14.12 15.60
N VAL A 596 -19.29 -13.16 14.76
CA VAL A 596 -18.25 -13.33 13.72
C VAL A 596 -17.38 -12.09 13.55
N ASN A 597 -16.08 -12.22 13.30
CA ASN A 597 -15.17 -11.09 13.06
C ASN A 597 -15.15 -10.05 14.20
N ASN A 598 -15.31 -10.45 15.47
CA ASN A 598 -15.21 -9.53 16.62
C ASN A 598 -13.86 -9.67 17.37
N LEU A 599 -13.28 -8.56 17.79
CA LEU A 599 -12.25 -8.52 18.83
C LEU A 599 -12.94 -8.50 20.19
N ILE A 600 -12.61 -9.45 21.08
CA ILE A 600 -13.21 -9.56 22.41
C ILE A 600 -12.07 -9.62 23.41
N ILE A 601 -11.77 -8.49 24.06
CA ILE A 601 -10.49 -8.25 24.73
C ILE A 601 -10.66 -7.76 26.19
N GLY A 602 -9.92 -8.32 27.14
CA GLY A 602 -9.80 -7.76 28.51
C GLY A 602 -11.08 -7.75 29.36
N ASN A 603 -12.16 -8.42 28.95
CA ASN A 603 -13.46 -8.35 29.63
C ASN A 603 -13.50 -9.27 30.89
N THR A 604 -14.21 -8.84 31.94
CA THR A 604 -14.37 -9.67 33.16
C THR A 604 -15.54 -10.66 33.03
N GLY A 605 -15.59 -11.71 33.86
CA GLY A 605 -16.71 -12.66 33.83
C GLY A 605 -16.87 -13.43 32.52
N SER A 606 -15.81 -13.51 31.70
CA SER A 606 -15.67 -14.11 30.36
C SER A 606 -15.93 -13.24 29.13
N GLY A 607 -15.18 -13.52 28.05
CA GLY A 607 -15.33 -12.85 26.76
C GLY A 607 -16.71 -13.09 26.13
N ILE A 608 -17.17 -14.34 26.09
CA ILE A 608 -18.56 -14.71 25.76
C ILE A 608 -19.08 -15.67 26.83
N PHE A 609 -20.39 -15.68 27.12
CA PHE A 609 -21.06 -16.68 27.97
C PHE A 609 -22.44 -17.10 27.43
N PHE A 610 -22.80 -18.38 27.53
CA PHE A 610 -24.11 -18.93 27.16
C PHE A 610 -24.81 -19.57 28.37
N ASN A 611 -26.04 -19.13 28.67
CA ASN A 611 -26.74 -19.54 29.90
C ASN A 611 -27.58 -20.84 29.79
N GLN A 612 -27.81 -21.37 28.58
CA GLN A 612 -28.74 -22.50 28.38
C GLN A 612 -28.23 -23.58 27.40
N THR A 613 -28.75 -24.80 27.57
CA THR A 613 -28.24 -26.02 26.93
C THR A 613 -28.96 -26.46 25.65
N ASP A 614 -30.01 -25.74 25.23
CA ASP A 614 -30.85 -26.07 24.07
C ASP A 614 -30.57 -25.15 22.86
N VAL A 615 -29.38 -24.53 22.78
CA VAL A 615 -28.91 -23.87 21.54
C VAL A 615 -28.66 -24.91 20.45
N ALA A 616 -29.19 -24.70 19.25
CA ALA A 616 -29.24 -25.74 18.22
C ALA A 616 -28.04 -25.66 17.26
N ASN A 617 -27.61 -24.46 16.88
CA ASN A 617 -26.46 -24.23 15.99
C ASN A 617 -25.99 -22.74 15.95
N PRO A 618 -25.50 -22.15 17.05
CA PRO A 618 -24.94 -20.79 17.03
C PRO A 618 -23.67 -20.75 16.17
N ARG A 619 -23.52 -19.72 15.30
CA ARG A 619 -22.30 -19.53 14.49
C ARG A 619 -21.35 -18.62 15.25
N ILE A 620 -20.22 -19.17 15.67
CA ILE A 620 -19.17 -18.47 16.42
C ILE A 620 -17.85 -18.79 15.72
N ASN A 621 -17.39 -17.88 14.86
CA ASN A 621 -16.27 -18.11 13.95
C ASN A 621 -15.48 -16.83 13.69
N HIS A 622 -14.17 -16.95 13.45
CA HIS A 622 -13.27 -15.82 13.17
C HIS A 622 -13.37 -14.67 14.21
N ASN A 623 -13.43 -14.98 15.50
CA ASN A 623 -13.31 -13.99 16.57
C ASN A 623 -11.94 -14.13 17.27
N ASN A 624 -11.40 -13.01 17.76
CA ASN A 624 -10.18 -13.00 18.59
C ASN A 624 -10.54 -12.83 20.06
N PHE A 625 -10.00 -13.70 20.92
CA PHE A 625 -10.20 -13.69 22.36
C PHE A 625 -8.88 -13.44 23.09
N PHE A 626 -8.70 -12.25 23.67
CA PHE A 626 -7.44 -11.92 24.38
C PHE A 626 -7.69 -11.27 25.74
N ASP A 627 -6.80 -11.52 26.70
CA ASP A 627 -6.85 -11.10 28.12
C ASP A 627 -8.22 -11.13 28.87
N ASN A 628 -9.25 -11.82 28.38
CA ASN A 628 -10.51 -11.92 29.12
C ASN A 628 -10.34 -12.82 30.35
N SER A 629 -11.14 -12.57 31.38
CA SER A 629 -11.08 -13.30 32.65
C SER A 629 -12.43 -13.96 32.97
N PRO A 630 -12.66 -15.25 32.62
CA PRO A 630 -11.79 -16.14 31.83
C PRO A 630 -11.77 -15.87 30.31
N GLN A 631 -10.79 -16.42 29.59
CA GLN A 631 -10.45 -16.04 28.20
C GLN A 631 -11.59 -16.19 27.18
N ALA A 632 -12.26 -17.34 27.18
CA ALA A 632 -13.42 -17.65 26.35
C ALA A 632 -14.37 -18.57 27.14
N THR A 633 -15.63 -18.67 26.70
CA THR A 633 -16.78 -19.27 27.42
C THR A 633 -16.47 -20.45 28.34
N GLU A 634 -17.05 -20.40 29.55
CA GLU A 634 -17.66 -21.61 30.10
C GLU A 634 -18.92 -21.91 29.27
N ASP A 635 -18.81 -22.80 28.27
CA ASP A 635 -19.98 -23.36 27.60
C ASP A 635 -20.53 -24.55 28.40
N PRO A 636 -21.69 -24.45 29.06
CA PRO A 636 -22.28 -25.57 29.78
C PRO A 636 -22.81 -26.69 28.86
N THR A 637 -22.87 -26.48 27.53
CA THR A 637 -23.30 -27.50 26.56
C THR A 637 -22.18 -28.47 26.18
N GLY A 638 -20.92 -28.05 26.29
CA GLY A 638 -19.75 -28.83 25.90
C GLY A 638 -19.56 -28.97 24.38
N ASN A 639 -20.12 -28.04 23.60
CA ASN A 639 -19.89 -27.94 22.16
C ASN A 639 -18.55 -27.25 21.89
N GLU A 640 -17.77 -27.77 20.96
CA GLU A 640 -16.45 -27.22 20.59
C GLU A 640 -16.53 -25.89 19.79
N LEU A 641 -17.68 -25.22 19.77
CA LEU A 641 -17.97 -24.06 18.90
C LEU A 641 -17.22 -22.78 19.28
N ILE A 642 -16.87 -22.59 20.56
CA ILE A 642 -16.06 -21.44 21.04
C ILE A 642 -14.59 -21.86 21.28
N THR A 643 -14.16 -22.99 20.71
CA THR A 643 -12.77 -23.47 20.87
C THR A 643 -11.80 -22.59 20.09
N ILE A 644 -10.87 -21.96 20.79
CA ILE A 644 -9.69 -21.31 20.20
C ILE A 644 -8.94 -22.32 19.31
N GLY A 645 -8.73 -21.98 18.05
CA GLY A 645 -8.13 -22.85 17.03
C GLY A 645 -9.15 -23.61 16.16
N LEU A 646 -10.46 -23.46 16.38
CA LEU A 646 -11.51 -23.98 15.51
C LEU A 646 -12.32 -22.84 14.88
N LEU A 647 -12.81 -23.09 13.66
CA LEU A 647 -13.65 -22.15 12.89
C LEU A 647 -13.05 -20.73 12.77
N GLY A 648 -11.73 -20.62 12.66
CA GLY A 648 -11.02 -19.35 12.57
C GLY A 648 -10.97 -18.54 13.87
N ASN A 649 -11.59 -18.98 14.97
CA ASN A 649 -11.44 -18.30 16.26
C ASN A 649 -10.00 -18.48 16.78
N PHE A 650 -9.38 -17.43 17.30
CA PHE A 650 -8.05 -17.50 17.92
C PHE A 650 -7.94 -16.64 19.17
N ALA A 651 -6.74 -16.62 19.76
CA ALA A 651 -6.41 -15.84 20.94
C ALA A 651 -5.01 -15.24 20.79
N ALA A 652 -4.92 -13.97 20.42
CA ALA A 652 -3.67 -13.24 20.25
C ALA A 652 -3.86 -11.75 20.57
N GLU A 653 -2.78 -11.07 20.96
CA GLU A 653 -2.82 -9.65 21.28
C GLU A 653 -3.13 -8.84 20.01
N PRO A 654 -4.19 -8.00 19.99
CA PRO A 654 -4.61 -7.28 18.78
C PRO A 654 -3.70 -6.10 18.40
N ASP A 655 -2.72 -5.76 19.24
CA ASP A 655 -1.70 -4.72 19.02
C ASP A 655 -2.27 -3.34 18.61
N PHE A 656 -3.20 -2.81 19.42
CA PHE A 656 -3.82 -1.50 19.21
C PHE A 656 -2.83 -0.33 19.22
N VAL A 657 -3.08 0.72 18.43
CA VAL A 657 -2.26 1.94 18.38
C VAL A 657 -2.10 2.58 19.75
N ASP A 658 -3.18 3.07 20.39
CA ASP A 658 -3.17 3.58 21.77
C ASP A 658 -4.46 3.32 22.56
N SER A 659 -4.68 2.04 22.87
CA SER A 659 -5.83 1.58 23.68
C SER A 659 -5.93 2.19 25.08
N ALA A 660 -4.90 2.87 25.59
CA ALA A 660 -4.96 3.56 26.88
C ALA A 660 -5.75 4.88 26.80
N ASN A 661 -5.67 5.56 25.64
CA ASN A 661 -6.36 6.81 25.36
C ASN A 661 -7.65 6.63 24.53
N GLY A 662 -8.03 5.39 24.24
CA GLY A 662 -9.26 5.05 23.52
C GLY A 662 -9.11 4.92 22.00
N ASP A 663 -7.87 4.89 21.52
CA ASP A 663 -7.54 4.56 20.14
C ASP A 663 -7.40 3.03 20.01
N PHE A 664 -8.33 2.44 19.25
CA PHE A 664 -8.42 0.99 19.06
C PHE A 664 -8.21 0.56 17.61
N HIS A 665 -7.61 1.41 16.78
CA HIS A 665 -7.09 0.97 15.49
C HIS A 665 -6.00 -0.09 15.74
N ILE A 666 -5.90 -1.10 14.88
CA ILE A 666 -4.90 -2.16 14.94
C ILE A 666 -3.66 -1.78 14.14
N LYS A 667 -2.47 -1.99 14.72
CA LYS A 667 -1.22 -1.76 13.98
C LYS A 667 -1.04 -2.79 12.87
N LEU A 668 -0.25 -2.44 11.86
CA LEU A 668 0.24 -3.32 10.78
C LEU A 668 0.83 -4.68 11.25
N SER A 669 1.30 -4.75 12.50
CA SER A 669 1.83 -5.96 13.15
C SER A 669 0.73 -6.88 13.74
N SER A 670 -0.53 -6.46 13.69
CA SER A 670 -1.64 -7.14 14.35
C SER A 670 -1.91 -8.52 13.74
N PRO A 671 -2.17 -9.54 14.58
CA PRO A 671 -2.63 -10.84 14.13
C PRO A 671 -4.12 -10.84 13.72
N ALA A 672 -4.83 -9.71 13.83
CA ALA A 672 -6.23 -9.59 13.41
C ALA A 672 -6.41 -9.22 11.92
N ILE A 673 -5.36 -8.68 11.29
CA ILE A 673 -5.36 -8.26 9.88
C ILE A 673 -5.52 -9.47 8.94
N ASP A 674 -6.40 -9.38 7.95
CA ASP A 674 -6.72 -10.44 6.97
C ASP A 674 -7.14 -11.78 7.63
N LYS A 675 -7.85 -11.76 8.77
CA LYS A 675 -8.28 -13.00 9.48
C LYS A 675 -9.79 -13.17 9.65
N GLY A 676 -10.58 -12.19 9.28
CA GLY A 676 -12.04 -12.26 9.24
C GLY A 676 -12.54 -13.15 8.10
N THR A 677 -13.85 -13.40 8.10
CA THR A 677 -14.53 -14.12 7.02
C THR A 677 -15.63 -13.29 6.39
N SER A 678 -15.67 -13.28 5.06
CA SER A 678 -16.73 -12.69 4.23
C SER A 678 -17.89 -13.67 3.92
N ASP A 679 -17.98 -14.81 4.64
CA ASP A 679 -19.06 -15.79 4.48
C ASP A 679 -20.40 -15.28 5.04
N THR A 680 -21.06 -14.45 4.23
CA THR A 680 -22.44 -13.97 4.43
C THR A 680 -23.52 -15.01 4.15
N SER A 681 -23.18 -16.23 3.70
CA SER A 681 -24.18 -17.16 3.12
C SER A 681 -25.31 -17.59 4.08
N SER A 682 -25.13 -17.36 5.39
CA SER A 682 -26.12 -17.60 6.45
C SER A 682 -26.96 -16.37 6.85
N PHE A 683 -26.62 -15.16 6.43
CA PHE A 683 -27.34 -13.94 6.83
C PHE A 683 -28.48 -13.64 5.84
N GLU A 684 -29.70 -14.09 6.15
CA GLU A 684 -30.85 -13.96 5.23
C GLU A 684 -31.14 -12.50 4.80
N GLY A 685 -30.65 -12.14 3.61
CA GLY A 685 -30.92 -10.86 2.96
C GLY A 685 -30.23 -9.65 3.63
N ILE A 686 -29.11 -9.87 4.30
CA ILE A 686 -28.31 -8.81 4.96
C ILE A 686 -26.96 -8.72 4.23
N ALA A 687 -26.66 -7.55 3.67
CA ALA A 687 -25.38 -7.30 3.00
C ALA A 687 -24.23 -7.23 4.02
N GLU A 688 -22.98 -7.34 3.56
CA GLU A 688 -21.85 -6.83 4.36
C GLU A 688 -22.00 -5.33 4.61
N PRO A 689 -21.38 -4.79 5.68
CA PRO A 689 -21.14 -3.35 5.75
C PRO A 689 -20.36 -2.94 4.50
N LEU A 690 -20.57 -1.70 4.04
CA LEU A 690 -19.70 -1.16 3.00
C LEU A 690 -18.39 -0.74 3.66
N SER A 691 -18.46 0.14 4.66
CA SER A 691 -17.33 0.65 5.42
C SER A 691 -17.03 -0.12 6.71
N ASP A 692 -15.97 0.29 7.39
CA ASP A 692 -15.64 -0.05 8.78
C ASP A 692 -16.20 1.01 9.78
N PHE A 693 -15.51 1.27 10.90
CA PHE A 693 -15.95 2.24 11.92
C PHE A 693 -15.47 3.67 11.63
N GLU A 694 -14.29 3.84 11.03
CA GLU A 694 -13.49 5.06 10.91
C GLU A 694 -13.35 5.58 9.47
N GLY A 695 -13.64 4.76 8.46
CA GLY A 695 -13.70 5.17 7.05
C GLY A 695 -12.43 5.86 6.56
N ASP A 696 -11.27 5.39 7.02
CA ASP A 696 -9.95 5.87 6.57
C ASP A 696 -9.63 5.38 5.15
N GLY A 697 -10.32 4.33 4.69
CA GLY A 697 -10.47 4.02 3.27
C GLY A 697 -11.02 5.21 2.50
N ASN A 698 -10.35 5.58 1.41
CA ASN A 698 -10.83 6.64 0.52
C ASN A 698 -12.30 6.39 0.11
N SER A 699 -13.08 7.45 -0.07
CA SER A 699 -14.55 7.36 -0.22
C SER A 699 -15.11 6.59 -1.44
N GLU A 700 -14.26 5.99 -2.28
CA GLU A 700 -14.66 5.02 -3.32
C GLU A 700 -14.13 3.58 -3.09
N THR A 701 -13.17 3.35 -2.18
CA THR A 701 -12.69 2.01 -1.78
C THR A 701 -12.74 1.71 -0.28
N ASP A 702 -13.40 2.55 0.52
CA ASP A 702 -13.87 2.24 1.88
C ASP A 702 -14.72 0.96 1.84
N SER A 703 -14.04 -0.16 2.10
CA SER A 703 -14.55 -1.52 1.93
C SER A 703 -14.09 -2.35 3.11
N ARG A 704 -15.06 -2.97 3.80
CA ARG A 704 -14.90 -3.98 4.88
C ARG A 704 -14.10 -5.24 4.50
N VAL A 705 -13.43 -5.24 3.36
CA VAL A 705 -12.52 -6.26 2.86
C VAL A 705 -11.42 -5.54 2.09
N LEU A 706 -10.38 -5.12 2.81
CA LEU A 706 -9.09 -4.81 2.21
C LEU A 706 -8.26 -6.11 2.10
N GLY A 707 -7.19 -6.09 1.31
CA GLY A 707 -6.27 -7.22 1.18
C GLY A 707 -6.86 -8.58 0.76
N ASP A 708 -6.43 -9.62 1.46
CA ASP A 708 -6.77 -11.02 1.23
C ASP A 708 -8.05 -11.44 2.01
N GLY A 709 -8.52 -10.63 2.97
CA GLY A 709 -9.79 -10.81 3.66
C GLY A 709 -10.09 -9.72 4.69
N ALA A 710 -11.35 -9.65 5.16
CA ALA A 710 -11.74 -8.68 6.17
C ALA A 710 -10.89 -8.78 7.44
N ASP A 711 -10.72 -7.68 8.15
CA ASP A 711 -10.12 -7.69 9.48
C ASP A 711 -11.12 -8.16 10.56
N ILE A 712 -10.57 -8.64 11.67
CA ILE A 712 -11.36 -8.92 12.87
C ILE A 712 -11.31 -7.68 13.75
N GLY A 713 -12.42 -6.97 13.87
CA GLY A 713 -12.52 -5.73 14.66
C GLY A 713 -13.58 -4.79 14.12
N ALA A 714 -13.73 -3.63 14.77
CA ALA A 714 -14.48 -2.50 14.24
C ALA A 714 -13.70 -1.77 13.12
N ASP A 715 -12.38 -1.68 13.28
CA ASP A 715 -11.38 -1.20 12.31
C ASP A 715 -11.14 -2.21 11.17
N GLU A 716 -10.86 -1.71 9.97
CA GLU A 716 -10.34 -2.44 8.79
C GLU A 716 -9.05 -1.75 8.32
N SER A 717 -7.88 -2.31 8.67
CA SER A 717 -6.63 -1.58 8.54
C SER A 717 -6.32 -1.18 7.09
N ALA A 718 -6.30 0.13 6.81
CA ALA A 718 -5.89 0.67 5.51
C ALA A 718 -4.49 0.25 5.07
N PHE A 719 -3.66 -0.31 5.96
CA PHE A 719 -2.33 -0.83 5.66
C PHE A 719 -2.20 -2.31 6.05
N PHE A 720 -1.93 -3.17 5.07
CA PHE A 720 -1.82 -4.61 5.29
C PHE A 720 -0.60 -5.21 4.57
N ILE A 721 0.01 -6.24 5.19
CA ILE A 721 1.12 -7.00 4.61
C ILE A 721 0.55 -8.33 4.09
N GLY A 722 0.51 -8.48 2.78
CA GLY A 722 0.13 -9.71 2.10
C GLY A 722 1.29 -10.32 1.32
N ILE A 723 1.30 -11.64 1.15
CA ILE A 723 2.27 -12.32 0.30
C ILE A 723 1.66 -13.54 -0.40
N ALA A 724 1.97 -13.68 -1.69
CA ALA A 724 1.62 -14.85 -2.48
C ALA A 724 2.78 -15.34 -3.38
N PHE A 725 2.66 -16.59 -3.83
CA PHE A 725 3.38 -17.09 -5.00
C PHE A 725 2.40 -17.25 -6.17
N GLU A 726 2.81 -16.84 -7.37
CA GLU A 726 1.98 -16.91 -8.59
C GLU A 726 1.62 -18.37 -8.93
N ASP A 727 2.62 -19.25 -8.92
CA ASP A 727 2.46 -20.68 -9.11
C ASP A 727 2.43 -21.42 -7.77
N GLN A 728 1.54 -22.42 -7.67
CA GLN A 728 1.43 -23.28 -6.47
C GLN A 728 2.36 -24.51 -6.52
N LEU A 729 2.79 -24.93 -7.72
CA LEU A 729 3.66 -26.09 -7.95
C LEU A 729 4.44 -25.94 -9.26
N LEU A 730 5.78 -25.99 -9.20
CA LEU A 730 6.63 -26.09 -10.38
C LEU A 730 7.22 -27.50 -10.49
N GLU A 731 7.08 -28.14 -11.66
CA GLU A 731 7.62 -29.47 -11.93
C GLU A 731 8.77 -29.44 -12.96
N ALA A 732 9.87 -30.11 -12.64
CA ALA A 732 10.99 -30.31 -13.56
C ALA A 732 11.64 -31.69 -13.40
N ALA A 733 12.37 -32.11 -14.43
CA ALA A 733 13.17 -33.33 -14.39
C ALA A 733 14.59 -33.05 -14.88
N GLU A 734 15.59 -33.49 -14.11
CA GLU A 734 17.00 -33.18 -14.34
C GLU A 734 17.92 -34.38 -14.06
N SER A 735 19.12 -34.37 -14.65
CA SER A 735 20.10 -35.46 -14.58
C SER A 735 20.94 -35.42 -13.30
N ASN A 736 21.47 -36.56 -12.85
CA ASN A 736 22.32 -36.63 -11.66
C ASN A 736 23.60 -35.79 -11.79
N ASN A 737 23.99 -35.10 -10.71
CA ASN A 737 25.10 -34.14 -10.63
C ASN A 737 24.89 -32.84 -11.44
N VAL A 738 23.66 -32.53 -11.85
CA VAL A 738 23.27 -31.24 -12.46
C VAL A 738 22.33 -30.52 -11.50
N SER A 739 22.42 -29.19 -11.44
CA SER A 739 21.50 -28.36 -10.66
C SER A 739 20.34 -27.89 -11.53
N ARG A 740 19.11 -28.09 -11.05
CA ARG A 740 17.89 -27.59 -11.67
C ARG A 740 17.50 -26.26 -11.04
N ILE A 741 17.38 -25.20 -11.84
CA ILE A 741 16.82 -23.92 -11.39
C ILE A 741 15.30 -23.92 -11.60
N HIS A 742 14.57 -23.52 -10.57
CA HIS A 742 13.15 -23.16 -10.63
C HIS A 742 13.02 -21.65 -10.35
N GLN A 743 12.25 -20.95 -11.17
CA GLN A 743 12.00 -19.52 -11.03
C GLN A 743 10.58 -19.36 -10.46
N ASN A 744 10.47 -18.79 -9.25
CA ASN A 744 9.19 -18.66 -8.56
C ASN A 744 8.87 -17.16 -8.46
N THR A 745 7.74 -16.73 -9.02
CA THR A 745 7.28 -15.35 -8.85
C THR A 745 6.69 -15.20 -7.45
N ILE A 746 7.31 -14.34 -6.64
CA ILE A 746 6.81 -13.87 -5.35
C ILE A 746 6.12 -12.53 -5.56
N ILE A 747 4.97 -12.33 -4.92
CA ILE A 747 4.14 -11.12 -5.03
C ILE A 747 3.90 -10.60 -3.62
N ASN A 748 4.18 -9.31 -3.38
CA ASN A 748 3.64 -8.60 -2.23
C ASN A 748 2.18 -8.29 -2.53
N THR A 749 1.24 -9.05 -1.95
CA THR A 749 -0.20 -8.77 -2.10
C THR A 749 -0.65 -7.63 -1.18
N GLY A 750 0.18 -7.25 -0.20
CA GLY A 750 0.02 -6.06 0.62
C GLY A 750 0.14 -4.75 -0.15
N ASN A 751 -0.31 -3.66 0.45
CA ASN A 751 -0.18 -2.31 -0.09
C ASN A 751 1.04 -1.53 0.46
N VAL A 752 1.65 -1.99 1.56
CA VAL A 752 2.89 -1.41 2.10
C VAL A 752 4.16 -2.04 1.52
N PRO A 753 5.27 -1.30 1.40
CA PRO A 753 6.59 -1.87 1.09
C PRO A 753 7.11 -2.76 2.22
N GLU A 754 7.50 -3.99 1.91
CA GLU A 754 7.95 -4.99 2.91
C GLU A 754 9.14 -5.82 2.42
N THR A 755 9.91 -6.39 3.36
CA THR A 755 10.98 -7.37 3.08
C THR A 755 10.62 -8.78 3.54
N PHE A 756 10.68 -9.75 2.64
CA PHE A 756 10.37 -11.15 2.92
C PHE A 756 11.63 -12.01 3.00
N ASP A 757 11.80 -12.75 4.10
CA ASP A 757 12.83 -13.78 4.27
C ASP A 757 12.39 -15.09 3.60
N ILE A 758 13.30 -15.74 2.87
CA ILE A 758 13.02 -16.97 2.13
C ILE A 758 13.73 -18.16 2.78
N SER A 759 12.95 -19.14 3.22
CA SER A 759 13.40 -20.40 3.83
C SER A 759 12.93 -21.61 3.02
N HIS A 760 13.48 -22.80 3.30
CA HIS A 760 13.09 -24.01 2.60
C HIS A 760 13.22 -25.28 3.44
N THR A 761 12.52 -26.34 3.00
CA THR A 761 12.76 -27.73 3.41
C THR A 761 12.81 -28.64 2.17
N SER A 762 13.49 -29.78 2.26
CA SER A 762 13.70 -30.71 1.14
C SER A 762 13.35 -32.14 1.55
N SER A 763 12.51 -32.83 0.77
CA SER A 763 12.02 -34.17 1.15
C SER A 763 13.10 -35.26 1.19
N ASN A 764 14.16 -35.12 0.38
CA ASN A 764 15.24 -36.11 0.25
C ASN A 764 16.62 -35.55 0.68
N ASP A 765 16.66 -34.45 1.45
CA ASP A 765 17.91 -33.77 1.87
C ASP A 765 18.87 -33.40 0.71
N TRP A 766 18.33 -33.10 -0.49
CA TRP A 766 19.12 -32.60 -1.61
C TRP A 766 19.61 -31.17 -1.32
N THR A 767 20.74 -30.78 -1.90
CA THR A 767 21.30 -29.42 -1.67
C THR A 767 20.47 -28.38 -2.43
N ILE A 768 19.96 -27.39 -1.70
CA ILE A 768 19.14 -26.29 -2.22
C ILE A 768 19.89 -24.98 -1.98
N ASP A 769 20.08 -24.20 -3.04
CA ASP A 769 20.55 -22.81 -2.96
C ASP A 769 19.43 -21.88 -3.45
N ILE A 770 19.16 -20.79 -2.73
CA ILE A 770 18.11 -19.81 -3.08
C ILE A 770 18.75 -18.43 -3.25
N SER A 771 18.38 -17.73 -4.32
CA SER A 771 18.85 -16.36 -4.58
C SER A 771 17.73 -15.46 -5.12
N PRO A 772 17.51 -14.26 -4.53
CA PRO A 772 18.06 -13.80 -3.25
C PRO A 772 17.45 -14.58 -2.05
N ALA A 773 18.13 -14.58 -0.91
CA ALA A 773 17.65 -15.24 0.33
C ALA A 773 16.63 -14.39 1.12
N SER A 774 16.53 -13.10 0.81
CA SER A 774 15.46 -12.20 1.24
C SER A 774 15.21 -11.15 0.16
N ILE A 775 14.01 -10.58 0.08
CA ILE A 775 13.61 -9.68 -1.00
C ILE A 775 12.69 -8.57 -0.51
N ALA A 776 13.02 -7.32 -0.86
CA ALA A 776 12.19 -6.15 -0.60
C ALA A 776 11.31 -5.85 -1.82
N LEU A 777 10.01 -5.65 -1.58
CA LEU A 777 8.99 -5.38 -2.61
C LEU A 777 8.08 -4.24 -2.15
N ALA A 778 7.81 -3.27 -3.02
CA ALA A 778 6.72 -2.32 -2.80
C ALA A 778 5.37 -3.04 -2.81
N GLY A 779 4.31 -2.40 -2.30
CA GLY A 779 2.95 -2.93 -2.36
C GLY A 779 2.53 -3.30 -3.78
N GLY A 780 1.78 -4.38 -3.94
CA GLY A 780 1.33 -4.93 -5.23
C GLY A 780 2.44 -5.39 -6.19
N SER A 781 3.73 -5.27 -5.82
CA SER A 781 4.85 -5.57 -6.71
C SER A 781 5.27 -7.03 -6.64
N SER A 782 5.81 -7.54 -7.75
CA SER A 782 6.31 -8.91 -7.85
C SER A 782 7.77 -8.98 -8.31
N SER A 783 8.41 -10.11 -8.02
CA SER A 783 9.77 -10.42 -8.48
C SER A 783 10.02 -11.92 -8.50
N ILE A 784 11.16 -12.35 -9.02
CA ILE A 784 11.52 -13.76 -9.17
C ILE A 784 12.58 -14.15 -8.14
N ILE A 785 12.34 -15.25 -7.42
CA ILE A 785 13.38 -15.97 -6.66
C ILE A 785 13.83 -17.21 -7.44
N GLU A 786 15.14 -17.41 -7.53
CA GLU A 786 15.73 -18.59 -8.17
C GLU A 786 16.08 -19.65 -7.12
N VAL A 787 15.49 -20.85 -7.27
CA VAL A 787 15.70 -22.00 -6.40
C VAL A 787 16.48 -23.06 -7.17
N SER A 788 17.77 -23.18 -6.87
CA SER A 788 18.70 -24.15 -7.46
C SER A 788 18.70 -25.45 -6.63
N VAL A 789 18.21 -26.53 -7.23
CA VAL A 789 18.14 -27.87 -6.64
C VAL A 789 19.24 -28.74 -7.25
N ALA A 790 20.29 -29.06 -6.49
CA ALA A 790 21.37 -29.93 -6.96
C ALA A 790 20.96 -31.41 -6.89
N VAL A 791 20.76 -32.06 -8.04
CA VAL A 791 20.42 -33.49 -8.08
C VAL A 791 21.66 -34.31 -7.66
N PRO A 792 21.59 -35.13 -6.59
CA PRO A 792 22.75 -35.87 -6.12
C PRO A 792 23.28 -36.88 -7.15
N SER A 793 24.50 -37.37 -6.88
CA SER A 793 25.06 -38.51 -7.61
C SER A 793 24.16 -39.76 -7.52
N GLN A 794 24.28 -40.66 -8.49
CA GLN A 794 23.42 -41.85 -8.61
C GLN A 794 23.48 -42.81 -7.40
N SER A 795 24.54 -42.76 -6.59
CA SER A 795 24.60 -43.52 -5.32
C SER A 795 23.67 -42.99 -4.23
N SER A 796 23.02 -41.86 -4.46
CA SER A 796 22.20 -41.12 -3.46
C SER A 796 20.83 -40.68 -4.00
N ALA A 797 20.62 -40.71 -5.32
CA ALA A 797 19.32 -40.42 -5.96
C ALA A 797 19.16 -41.28 -7.23
N SER A 798 18.17 -42.17 -7.23
CA SER A 798 17.85 -43.10 -8.31
C SER A 798 16.93 -42.47 -9.35
N VAL A 799 16.95 -42.99 -10.57
CA VAL A 799 16.00 -42.56 -11.62
C VAL A 799 14.55 -42.71 -11.16
N GLY A 800 13.79 -41.64 -11.34
CA GLY A 800 12.39 -41.57 -10.91
C GLY A 800 12.19 -41.08 -9.48
N ASP A 801 13.23 -40.95 -8.65
CA ASP A 801 13.14 -40.28 -7.35
C ASP A 801 12.69 -38.82 -7.55
N ILE A 802 11.81 -38.35 -6.67
CA ILE A 802 11.27 -36.98 -6.68
C ILE A 802 11.67 -36.32 -5.37
N ASN A 803 12.35 -35.18 -5.45
CA ASN A 803 12.55 -34.29 -4.32
C ASN A 803 11.52 -33.16 -4.37
N LEU A 804 10.75 -33.02 -3.29
CA LEU A 804 9.88 -31.89 -3.06
C LEU A 804 10.64 -30.86 -2.22
N THR A 805 10.89 -29.70 -2.81
CA THR A 805 11.46 -28.54 -2.12
C THR A 805 10.31 -27.60 -1.78
N VAL A 806 9.94 -27.53 -0.50
CA VAL A 806 8.94 -26.57 -0.02
C VAL A 806 9.67 -25.28 0.32
N ILE A 807 9.31 -24.18 -0.34
CA ILE A 807 9.82 -22.83 -0.06
C ILE A 807 8.76 -22.09 0.75
N THR A 808 9.20 -21.43 1.82
CA THR A 808 8.37 -20.58 2.66
C THR A 808 8.96 -19.18 2.68
N ALA A 809 8.18 -18.21 2.22
CA ALA A 809 8.48 -16.79 2.35
C ALA A 809 7.74 -16.23 3.57
N THR A 810 8.40 -15.36 4.34
CA THR A 810 7.91 -14.84 5.62
C THR A 810 8.22 -13.36 5.72
N SER A 811 7.23 -12.52 6.09
CA SER A 811 7.46 -11.09 6.35
C SER A 811 8.44 -10.90 7.52
N GLN A 812 9.39 -9.98 7.37
CA GLN A 812 10.29 -9.57 8.46
C GLN A 812 9.57 -8.72 9.51
N PHE A 813 8.59 -7.91 9.10
CA PHE A 813 7.79 -7.06 9.99
C PHE A 813 6.75 -7.88 10.79
N ASN A 814 5.98 -8.73 10.12
CA ASN A 814 4.98 -9.60 10.75
C ASN A 814 5.23 -11.09 10.40
N PRO A 815 6.00 -11.83 11.22
CA PRO A 815 6.32 -13.24 10.96
C PRO A 815 5.14 -14.22 10.93
N SER A 816 3.90 -13.78 11.21
CA SER A 816 2.70 -14.60 10.99
C SER A 816 2.23 -14.59 9.52
N VAL A 817 2.63 -13.58 8.74
CA VAL A 817 2.36 -13.47 7.31
C VAL A 817 3.38 -14.31 6.54
N THR A 818 2.90 -15.40 5.92
CA THR A 818 3.74 -16.34 5.17
C THR A 818 3.05 -16.90 3.94
N ALA A 819 3.82 -17.13 2.87
CA ALA A 819 3.39 -17.87 1.68
C ALA A 819 4.25 -19.12 1.47
N VAL A 820 3.68 -20.14 0.83
CA VAL A 820 4.34 -21.42 0.58
C VAL A 820 4.15 -21.86 -0.87
N VAL A 821 5.24 -22.27 -1.53
CA VAL A 821 5.24 -22.92 -2.86
C VAL A 821 6.06 -24.21 -2.80
N THR A 822 5.71 -25.20 -3.62
CA THR A 822 6.45 -26.47 -3.70
C THR A 822 7.06 -26.69 -5.08
N ASN A 823 8.37 -26.96 -5.13
CA ASN A 823 9.07 -27.32 -6.36
C ASN A 823 9.37 -28.81 -6.39
N SER A 824 8.90 -29.48 -7.44
CA SER A 824 9.08 -30.92 -7.68
C SER A 824 10.23 -31.13 -8.65
N THR A 825 11.32 -31.74 -8.18
CA THR A 825 12.49 -32.08 -9.02
C THR A 825 12.64 -33.60 -9.10
N ARG A 826 12.44 -34.16 -10.29
CA ARG A 826 12.55 -35.59 -10.55
C ARG A 826 13.90 -35.95 -11.19
N VAL A 827 14.51 -37.05 -10.76
CA VAL A 827 15.68 -37.60 -11.47
C VAL A 827 15.25 -38.12 -12.84
N ARG A 828 15.72 -37.48 -13.91
CA ARG A 828 15.43 -37.84 -15.31
C ARG A 828 16.22 -39.10 -15.72
N MET A 829 15.63 -39.89 -16.62
CA MET A 829 16.35 -40.94 -17.36
C MET A 829 17.35 -40.32 -18.34
N GLN A 830 18.63 -40.63 -18.17
CA GLN A 830 19.70 -40.23 -19.07
C GLN A 830 20.18 -41.48 -19.84
N PRO A 831 19.66 -41.74 -21.07
CA PRO A 831 20.16 -42.81 -21.91
C PRO A 831 21.58 -42.49 -22.36
N SER A 832 22.52 -43.42 -22.13
CA SER A 832 23.85 -43.36 -22.73
C SER A 832 24.45 -44.75 -22.82
N GLY A 833 25.03 -45.09 -23.97
CA GLY A 833 25.60 -46.41 -24.25
C GLY A 833 26.89 -46.29 -25.05
N ASN A 834 27.97 -46.90 -24.55
CA ASN A 834 29.29 -46.84 -25.15
C ASN A 834 29.69 -48.22 -25.67
N LEU A 835 30.07 -48.28 -26.94
CA LEU A 835 30.41 -49.52 -27.65
C LEU A 835 31.90 -49.46 -28.01
N GLN A 836 32.69 -50.36 -27.41
CA GLN A 836 34.13 -50.43 -27.60
C GLN A 836 34.54 -51.80 -28.19
N LEU A 837 35.30 -51.79 -29.28
CA LEU A 837 36.00 -52.97 -29.77
C LEU A 837 37.14 -53.34 -28.79
N LEU A 838 37.19 -54.59 -28.32
CA LEU A 838 38.23 -55.06 -27.40
C LEU A 838 39.45 -55.69 -28.11
N ASP A 839 39.23 -56.21 -29.32
CA ASP A 839 40.23 -56.73 -30.26
C ASP A 839 41.08 -57.93 -29.74
N PRO A 840 42.00 -58.44 -30.57
CA PRO A 840 43.40 -58.12 -30.32
C PRO A 840 44.19 -57.66 -31.57
N ALA A 841 44.48 -56.35 -31.60
CA ALA A 841 45.44 -55.69 -32.50
C ALA A 841 46.84 -56.36 -32.45
N PRO A 842 47.70 -56.23 -33.49
CA PRO A 842 47.73 -55.13 -34.47
C PRO A 842 47.94 -55.51 -35.97
N TYR A 843 47.83 -54.48 -36.82
CA TYR A 843 48.31 -54.36 -38.23
C TYR A 843 49.17 -55.51 -38.80
N PRO A 844 48.92 -55.98 -40.04
CA PRO A 844 48.59 -55.16 -41.22
C PRO A 844 47.08 -55.12 -41.57
N PRO A 845 46.64 -54.28 -42.54
CA PRO A 845 45.22 -54.08 -42.86
C PRO A 845 44.58 -55.22 -43.69
N GLU A 846 44.93 -56.47 -43.38
CA GLU A 846 44.50 -57.69 -44.11
C GLU A 846 43.36 -58.43 -43.39
N GLY A 847 43.02 -58.05 -42.16
CA GLY A 847 41.81 -58.51 -41.46
C GLY A 847 41.90 -59.94 -40.93
N VAL A 848 40.78 -60.41 -40.37
CA VAL A 848 40.68 -61.82 -39.96
C VAL A 848 40.46 -62.67 -41.21
N VAL A 849 41.38 -63.58 -41.51
CA VAL A 849 41.24 -64.50 -42.64
C VAL A 849 40.42 -65.72 -42.22
N VAL A 850 39.38 -66.08 -42.99
CA VAL A 850 38.49 -67.23 -42.77
C VAL A 850 38.34 -68.06 -44.04
N ASP A 851 38.26 -69.39 -43.92
CA ASP A 851 37.94 -70.25 -45.05
C ASP A 851 36.45 -70.11 -45.46
N ALA A 852 36.14 -70.32 -46.74
CA ALA A 852 34.77 -70.23 -47.24
C ALA A 852 33.85 -71.27 -46.55
N GLY A 853 32.83 -70.79 -45.84
CA GLY A 853 31.94 -71.61 -45.02
C GLY A 853 32.35 -71.74 -43.54
N GLU A 854 33.47 -71.16 -43.11
CA GLU A 854 33.84 -71.10 -41.69
C GLU A 854 33.36 -69.80 -41.00
N GLN A 855 33.37 -69.83 -39.66
CA GLN A 855 32.93 -68.73 -38.80
C GLN A 855 34.14 -68.03 -38.15
N THR A 856 34.13 -66.70 -38.19
CA THR A 856 34.97 -65.87 -37.31
C THR A 856 34.11 -65.25 -36.20
N VAL A 857 34.73 -64.98 -35.05
CA VAL A 857 34.06 -64.46 -33.86
C VAL A 857 34.79 -63.19 -33.40
N THR A 858 34.11 -62.05 -33.43
CA THR A 858 34.67 -60.77 -32.98
C THR A 858 34.00 -60.33 -31.68
N THR A 859 34.78 -60.01 -30.65
CA THR A 859 34.28 -59.61 -29.33
C THR A 859 34.20 -58.08 -29.19
N PHE A 860 33.03 -57.60 -28.82
CA PHE A 860 32.72 -56.21 -28.55
C PHE A 860 32.31 -56.04 -27.08
N ARG A 861 32.68 -54.92 -26.47
CA ARG A 861 32.17 -54.50 -25.16
C ARG A 861 31.09 -53.46 -25.36
N LEU A 862 29.86 -53.78 -24.95
CA LEU A 862 28.84 -52.78 -24.71
C LEU A 862 28.87 -52.40 -23.24
N ARG A 863 28.91 -51.09 -22.95
CA ARG A 863 28.79 -50.53 -21.62
C ARG A 863 27.58 -49.58 -21.59
N ASN A 864 26.69 -49.79 -20.64
CA ASN A 864 25.71 -48.78 -20.27
C ASN A 864 26.45 -47.66 -19.53
N GLU A 865 26.38 -46.43 -20.02
CA GLU A 865 26.94 -45.24 -19.35
C GLU A 865 25.85 -44.29 -18.83
N GLY A 866 24.58 -44.67 -19.01
CA GLY A 866 23.39 -44.00 -18.49
C GLY A 866 23.06 -44.38 -17.04
N ASN A 867 22.08 -43.68 -16.48
CA ASN A 867 21.72 -43.71 -15.05
C ASN A 867 20.59 -44.70 -14.68
N TYR A 868 20.26 -45.64 -15.56
CA TYR A 868 19.21 -46.63 -15.33
C TYR A 868 19.54 -47.98 -15.99
N THR A 869 18.74 -49.00 -15.72
CA THR A 869 18.84 -50.28 -16.43
C THR A 869 18.21 -50.15 -17.82
N ASP A 870 19.05 -50.04 -18.84
CA ASP A 870 18.65 -49.80 -20.23
C ASP A 870 18.72 -51.11 -21.05
N THR A 871 17.91 -51.21 -22.10
CA THR A 871 17.96 -52.30 -23.08
C THR A 871 18.43 -51.76 -24.41
N TYR A 872 19.58 -52.24 -24.86
CA TYR A 872 20.14 -51.85 -26.15
C TYR A 872 19.76 -52.86 -27.22
N ILE A 873 19.22 -52.37 -28.34
CA ILE A 873 19.08 -53.14 -29.56
C ILE A 873 20.41 -53.02 -30.32
N VAL A 874 21.14 -54.13 -30.38
CA VAL A 874 22.37 -54.24 -31.17
C VAL A 874 22.03 -54.76 -32.56
N THR A 875 22.24 -53.91 -33.56
CA THR A 875 22.10 -54.24 -34.97
C THR A 875 23.46 -54.33 -35.63
N VAL A 876 23.62 -55.30 -36.52
CA VAL A 876 24.81 -55.50 -37.35
C VAL A 876 24.38 -55.32 -38.80
N GLU A 877 25.11 -54.48 -39.54
CA GLU A 877 24.83 -54.19 -40.95
C GLU A 877 26.05 -54.54 -41.80
N ASN A 878 25.80 -55.24 -42.90
CA ASN A 878 26.81 -55.58 -43.89
C ASN A 878 27.02 -54.39 -44.85
N LEU A 879 28.26 -53.91 -44.95
CA LEU A 879 28.68 -52.79 -45.81
C LEU A 879 29.35 -53.24 -47.11
N SER A 880 29.42 -54.56 -47.36
CA SER A 880 30.11 -55.11 -48.53
C SER A 880 29.35 -54.76 -49.81
N ASN A 881 30.04 -54.16 -50.80
CA ASN A 881 29.41 -53.57 -51.99
C ASN A 881 28.62 -54.61 -52.83
N PRO A 882 27.29 -54.44 -53.04
CA PRO A 882 26.47 -55.36 -53.82
C PRO A 882 26.73 -55.35 -55.34
N GLU A 883 27.52 -54.43 -55.90
CA GLU A 883 27.87 -54.41 -57.33
C GLU A 883 28.81 -55.55 -57.76
N TYR A 884 29.43 -56.27 -56.81
CA TYR A 884 30.17 -57.48 -57.11
C TYR A 884 29.22 -58.69 -57.13
N GLU A 885 28.77 -59.13 -58.31
CA GLU A 885 27.87 -60.29 -58.51
C GLU A 885 28.47 -61.65 -58.06
N TYR A 886 28.75 -61.85 -56.78
CA TYR A 886 28.91 -63.16 -56.13
C TYR A 886 28.35 -63.04 -54.71
N GLU A 887 27.65 -64.06 -54.22
CA GLU A 887 26.97 -64.03 -52.92
C GLU A 887 27.97 -63.95 -51.75
N SER A 888 28.39 -62.73 -51.38
CA SER A 888 29.00 -62.43 -50.08
C SER A 888 27.90 -62.14 -49.04
N SER A 889 26.93 -63.04 -48.95
CA SER A 889 25.90 -63.01 -47.90
C SER A 889 26.55 -63.43 -46.58
N ILE A 890 26.89 -62.45 -45.76
CA ILE A 890 27.13 -62.70 -44.34
C ILE A 890 25.79 -63.13 -43.75
N GLU A 891 25.66 -64.40 -43.33
CA GLU A 891 24.60 -64.78 -42.40
C GLU A 891 24.93 -64.22 -41.03
N LEU A 892 24.30 -63.09 -40.70
CA LEU A 892 24.33 -62.47 -39.39
C LEU A 892 23.25 -63.11 -38.52
N VAL A 893 23.62 -63.49 -37.29
CA VAL A 893 22.65 -63.90 -36.26
C VAL A 893 21.79 -62.67 -35.88
N GLU A 894 20.52 -62.92 -35.52
CA GLU A 894 19.50 -61.89 -35.26
C GLU A 894 19.97 -60.79 -34.27
N ALA A 895 19.34 -59.61 -34.37
CA ALA A 895 19.65 -58.46 -33.53
C ALA A 895 19.59 -58.81 -32.03
N TYR A 896 20.67 -58.53 -31.30
CA TYR A 896 20.75 -58.82 -29.88
C TYR A 896 20.05 -57.72 -29.08
N THR A 897 19.06 -58.07 -28.26
CA THR A 897 18.61 -57.20 -27.17
C THR A 897 19.46 -57.47 -25.93
N ILE A 898 20.22 -56.46 -25.51
CA ILE A 898 21.13 -56.55 -24.37
C ILE A 898 20.65 -55.59 -23.29
N THR A 899 20.03 -56.12 -22.24
CA THR A 899 19.69 -55.35 -21.04
C THR A 899 20.90 -55.25 -20.11
N LEU A 900 21.32 -54.03 -19.79
CA LEU A 900 22.44 -53.73 -18.90
C LEU A 900 21.98 -52.84 -17.77
N GLY A 901 22.27 -53.25 -16.52
CA GLY A 901 22.19 -52.34 -15.38
C GLY A 901 23.18 -51.17 -15.52
N GLU A 902 22.95 -50.11 -14.75
CA GLU A 902 23.79 -48.90 -14.71
C GLU A 902 25.30 -49.22 -14.65
N PHE A 903 26.09 -48.51 -15.46
CA PHE A 903 27.55 -48.65 -15.56
C PHE A 903 28.10 -50.06 -15.83
N LYS A 904 27.25 -51.07 -16.03
CA LYS A 904 27.67 -52.42 -16.33
C LYS A 904 28.11 -52.49 -17.78
N SER A 905 29.08 -53.35 -18.01
CA SER A 905 29.48 -53.77 -19.34
C SER A 905 29.23 -55.25 -19.50
N VAL A 906 28.93 -55.66 -20.73
CA VAL A 906 28.98 -57.05 -21.15
C VAL A 906 29.85 -57.14 -22.39
N ASP A 907 30.63 -58.21 -22.45
CA ASP A 907 31.33 -58.59 -23.65
C ASP A 907 30.39 -59.51 -24.44
N PHE A 908 30.05 -59.13 -25.67
CA PHE A 908 29.25 -59.93 -26.57
C PHE A 908 30.04 -60.21 -27.84
N THR A 909 29.78 -61.37 -28.44
CA THR A 909 30.46 -61.84 -29.64
C THR A 909 29.53 -61.75 -30.83
N VAL A 910 29.99 -61.14 -31.92
CA VAL A 910 29.35 -61.27 -33.22
C VAL A 910 30.05 -62.37 -33.99
N GLU A 911 29.28 -63.42 -34.29
CA GLU A 911 29.69 -64.52 -35.17
C GLU A 911 29.39 -64.14 -36.61
N ILE A 912 30.36 -64.34 -37.49
CA ILE A 912 30.32 -63.95 -38.90
C ILE A 912 30.74 -65.17 -39.71
N THR A 913 29.80 -65.71 -40.47
CA THR A 913 30.06 -66.85 -41.36
C THR A 913 30.47 -66.33 -42.74
N ALA A 914 31.63 -66.75 -43.24
CA ALA A 914 32.02 -66.49 -44.62
C ALA A 914 31.15 -67.34 -45.56
N ALA A 915 30.54 -66.74 -46.57
CA ALA A 915 29.64 -67.46 -47.48
C ALA A 915 30.34 -68.65 -48.15
N GLN A 916 29.64 -69.79 -48.27
CA GLN A 916 30.20 -71.09 -48.66
C GLN A 916 30.80 -71.13 -50.09
N PHE A 917 30.56 -70.10 -50.90
CA PHE A 917 31.09 -69.93 -52.25
C PHE A 917 31.78 -68.57 -52.47
N ALA A 918 32.17 -67.88 -51.40
CA ALA A 918 32.87 -66.60 -51.49
C ALA A 918 34.20 -66.74 -52.24
N ALA A 919 34.48 -65.81 -53.16
CA ALA A 919 35.75 -65.79 -53.88
C ALA A 919 36.87 -65.29 -52.95
N ALA A 920 38.01 -66.00 -52.96
CA ALA A 920 39.12 -65.69 -52.09
C ALA A 920 39.72 -64.30 -52.36
N GLY A 921 40.23 -63.68 -51.30
CA GLY A 921 40.80 -62.34 -51.31
C GLY A 921 39.78 -61.20 -51.20
N LEU A 922 38.47 -61.46 -51.27
CA LEU A 922 37.46 -60.41 -51.10
C LEU A 922 37.32 -59.97 -49.63
N PRO A 923 37.30 -58.66 -49.35
CA PRO A 923 37.05 -58.13 -48.02
C PRO A 923 35.55 -58.11 -47.68
N GLY A 924 35.21 -58.60 -46.48
CA GLY A 924 33.92 -58.38 -45.84
C GLY A 924 34.00 -57.21 -44.86
N LEU A 925 33.09 -56.26 -45.00
CA LEU A 925 32.95 -55.10 -44.11
C LEU A 925 31.58 -55.16 -43.41
N PHE A 926 31.58 -54.94 -42.10
CA PHE A 926 30.36 -54.82 -41.31
C PHE A 926 30.49 -53.69 -40.28
N ARG A 927 29.37 -53.05 -39.96
CA ARG A 927 29.27 -52.07 -38.87
C ARG A 927 28.29 -52.53 -37.81
N ILE A 928 28.53 -52.12 -36.57
CA ILE A 928 27.63 -52.39 -35.44
C ILE A 928 27.09 -51.08 -34.88
N LYS A 929 25.79 -51.07 -34.59
CA LYS A 929 25.10 -50.04 -33.82
C LYS A 929 24.41 -50.67 -32.63
N ALA A 930 24.79 -50.27 -31.42
CA ALA A 930 23.97 -50.46 -30.23
C ALA A 930 23.15 -49.18 -30.02
N GLN A 931 21.83 -49.28 -30.02
CA GLN A 931 20.91 -48.16 -29.77
C GLN A 931 20.06 -48.46 -28.55
N SER A 932 19.91 -47.50 -27.63
CA SER A 932 18.96 -47.62 -26.51
C SER A 932 17.54 -47.77 -27.05
N GLN A 933 16.77 -48.67 -26.45
CA GLN A 933 15.39 -48.93 -26.86
C GLN A 933 14.44 -47.77 -26.51
N GLU A 934 14.78 -46.96 -25.50
CA GLU A 934 14.02 -45.77 -25.09
C GLU A 934 14.43 -44.50 -25.90
N ASP A 935 15.69 -44.42 -26.38
CA ASP A 935 16.20 -43.29 -27.17
C ASP A 935 15.89 -43.43 -28.68
N MET A 936 14.63 -43.74 -28.99
CA MET A 936 14.12 -43.86 -30.36
C MET A 936 13.69 -42.50 -30.96
N GLY A 937 13.98 -41.37 -30.30
CA GLY A 937 13.52 -40.05 -30.74
C GLY A 937 14.05 -38.82 -29.99
N SER A 938 15.37 -38.62 -29.89
CA SER A 938 15.99 -37.31 -29.62
C SER A 938 17.41 -37.20 -30.22
N VAL A 939 17.95 -35.98 -30.32
CA VAL A 939 19.07 -35.62 -31.23
C VAL A 939 20.34 -35.21 -30.46
N GLU A 940 21.50 -35.60 -31.02
CA GLU A 940 22.89 -35.12 -30.77
C GLU A 940 23.47 -35.13 -29.34
N ASP A 941 24.48 -35.98 -29.12
CA ASP A 941 25.52 -35.83 -28.08
C ASP A 941 26.89 -36.33 -28.65
N PRO A 942 28.04 -35.64 -28.42
CA PRO A 942 29.22 -35.83 -29.26
C PRO A 942 30.31 -36.79 -28.73
N MET A 943 30.76 -37.68 -29.62
CA MET A 943 32.09 -38.34 -29.69
C MET A 943 32.58 -39.23 -28.52
N PRO A 944 33.08 -40.45 -28.84
CA PRO A 944 34.54 -40.63 -28.77
C PRO A 944 35.16 -41.45 -29.93
N ASN A 945 36.50 -41.40 -30.01
CA ASN A 945 37.31 -41.86 -31.16
C ASN A 945 37.24 -43.36 -31.51
N CYS A 946 36.98 -43.64 -32.80
CA CYS A 946 37.64 -44.71 -33.55
C CYS A 946 38.35 -44.06 -34.76
N SER A 947 39.64 -43.74 -34.64
CA SER A 947 40.36 -42.93 -35.64
C SER A 947 41.09 -43.76 -36.69
N ASN A 948 40.55 -43.79 -37.93
CA ASN A 948 41.14 -43.15 -39.13
C ASN A 948 40.64 -43.76 -40.45
N LEU A 949 40.26 -42.88 -41.40
CA LEU A 949 39.92 -43.12 -42.82
C LEU A 949 38.62 -43.94 -43.02
N ILE A 950 37.53 -43.42 -43.62
CA ILE A 950 37.34 -42.36 -44.64
C ILE A 950 36.13 -41.47 -44.22
N PRO A 951 36.09 -40.15 -44.52
CA PRO A 951 35.01 -39.25 -44.08
C PRO A 951 33.76 -39.25 -44.99
N GLU A 952 32.69 -38.60 -44.51
CA GLU A 952 31.42 -38.25 -45.20
C GLU A 952 30.31 -39.33 -45.28
N LEU A 953 29.72 -39.70 -44.13
CA LEU A 953 28.29 -40.06 -44.01
C LEU A 953 27.76 -39.64 -42.62
N THR A 954 26.59 -38.98 -42.57
CA THR A 954 26.01 -38.34 -41.36
C THR A 954 25.04 -39.25 -40.57
N ASP A 955 25.37 -40.54 -40.41
CA ASP A 955 24.59 -41.46 -39.57
C ASP A 955 25.43 -41.99 -38.39
N ILE A 956 24.80 -42.12 -37.22
CA ILE A 956 25.48 -42.47 -35.96
C ILE A 956 25.75 -43.99 -35.89
N TRP A 957 26.92 -44.40 -36.38
CA TRP A 957 27.45 -45.77 -36.32
C TRP A 957 28.81 -45.79 -35.61
N ARG A 958 29.01 -46.69 -34.63
CA ARG A 958 30.08 -46.52 -33.62
C ARG A 958 31.30 -47.46 -33.76
N CYS A 959 31.22 -48.56 -34.52
CA CYS A 959 32.37 -49.45 -34.79
C CYS A 959 32.24 -50.15 -36.15
N VAL A 960 33.37 -50.37 -36.85
CA VAL A 960 33.50 -51.13 -38.12
C VAL A 960 34.49 -52.27 -37.93
N GLY A 961 34.16 -53.47 -38.40
CA GLY A 961 35.05 -54.64 -38.43
C GLY A 961 35.35 -55.12 -39.85
N TYR A 962 36.47 -55.84 -40.02
CA TYR A 962 37.03 -56.19 -41.32
C TYR A 962 37.62 -57.62 -41.32
N PHE A 963 37.22 -58.43 -42.31
CA PHE A 963 37.68 -59.81 -42.49
C PHE A 963 37.85 -60.16 -43.98
N GLN A 964 38.60 -61.21 -44.30
CA GLN A 964 38.94 -61.63 -45.67
C GLN A 964 38.78 -63.15 -45.83
N VAL A 965 38.51 -63.65 -47.04
CA VAL A 965 38.27 -65.11 -47.27
C VAL A 965 39.46 -65.77 -47.99
N ASP A 966 39.90 -66.97 -47.59
CA ASP A 966 41.02 -67.71 -48.23
C ASP A 966 40.58 -68.79 -49.25
N ALA A 967 41.52 -69.29 -50.06
CA ALA A 967 41.29 -70.09 -51.26
C ALA A 967 41.57 -71.59 -51.09
N ILE A 968 40.57 -72.44 -51.41
CA ILE A 968 40.84 -73.86 -51.69
C ILE A 968 41.53 -73.99 -53.06
N ALA A 969 42.77 -74.47 -53.05
CA ALA A 969 43.63 -74.56 -54.22
C ALA A 969 43.10 -75.52 -55.31
N GLY A 970 42.51 -75.00 -56.39
CA GLY A 970 41.97 -75.86 -57.44
C GLY A 970 41.56 -75.29 -58.81
N ALA A 971 41.40 -73.97 -59.02
CA ALA A 971 40.98 -73.44 -60.34
C ALA A 971 41.41 -71.98 -60.65
N ILE A 972 42.61 -71.85 -61.22
CA ILE A 972 43.03 -70.87 -62.26
C ILE A 972 42.34 -69.48 -62.29
N SER A 973 42.90 -68.52 -61.55
CA SER A 973 43.26 -67.13 -61.96
C SER A 973 42.52 -66.49 -63.17
N GLY A 974 41.93 -65.29 -63.05
CA GLY A 974 41.83 -64.40 -61.89
C GLY A 974 41.31 -63.00 -62.27
N ASP A 975 40.54 -62.43 -61.35
CA ASP A 975 40.28 -61.02 -61.08
C ASP A 975 39.36 -60.18 -61.99
N ARG A 976 38.39 -59.56 -61.30
CA ARG A 976 37.38 -58.60 -61.76
C ARG A 976 37.92 -57.18 -61.71
N TYR A 977 37.35 -56.30 -62.52
CA TYR A 977 37.23 -54.88 -62.23
C TYR A 977 35.86 -54.39 -62.71
N VAL A 978 35.08 -53.76 -61.82
CA VAL A 978 33.85 -53.03 -62.14
C VAL A 978 33.96 -51.65 -61.49
N ALA A 979 34.01 -50.63 -62.36
CA ALA A 979 33.88 -49.19 -62.16
C ALA A 979 34.21 -48.58 -63.54
N PRO A 980 33.54 -47.51 -64.04
CA PRO A 980 33.16 -46.31 -63.29
C PRO A 980 31.64 -46.04 -63.30
N GLU A 981 31.08 -45.40 -62.28
CA GLU A 981 31.04 -43.93 -62.15
C GLU A 981 30.71 -43.19 -63.47
N SER A 982 29.44 -42.79 -63.63
CA SER A 982 29.06 -41.47 -64.17
C SER A 982 27.59 -41.24 -63.81
N VAL A 983 27.29 -40.39 -62.83
CA VAL A 983 27.13 -38.94 -63.04
C VAL A 983 26.00 -38.65 -64.02
N VAL A 984 24.86 -38.22 -63.47
CA VAL A 984 24.25 -36.95 -63.87
C VAL A 984 23.97 -36.17 -62.60
N GLU A 985 24.76 -35.13 -62.36
CA GLU A 985 24.39 -34.05 -61.46
C GLU A 985 23.06 -33.45 -61.93
N VAL A 986 22.08 -33.29 -61.04
CA VAL A 986 21.08 -32.22 -61.21
C VAL A 986 21.50 -31.09 -60.30
N ASN A 987 22.29 -30.21 -60.89
CA ASN A 987 22.77 -28.96 -60.30
C ASN A 987 21.58 -27.99 -60.12
N ASP A 988 21.33 -27.54 -58.89
CA ASP A 988 20.20 -26.66 -58.48
C ASP A 988 20.26 -25.21 -59.05
N ASN A 989 20.89 -25.00 -60.21
CA ASN A 989 21.12 -23.68 -60.80
C ASN A 989 20.43 -23.46 -62.16
N ILE A 990 19.65 -24.40 -62.71
CA ILE A 990 19.13 -24.27 -64.10
C ILE A 990 17.71 -24.82 -64.38
N ASN A 991 16.86 -25.06 -63.37
CA ASN A 991 15.46 -25.50 -63.61
C ASN A 991 14.43 -24.74 -62.76
N ASN A 992 13.29 -24.40 -63.36
CA ASN A 992 12.16 -23.68 -62.73
C ASN A 992 11.04 -24.61 -62.22
N CYS A 993 11.32 -25.93 -62.12
CA CYS A 993 10.41 -26.98 -61.64
C CYS A 993 8.99 -26.99 -62.25
N SER A 994 8.84 -26.51 -63.51
CA SER A 994 7.54 -26.38 -64.19
C SER A 994 7.13 -27.58 -65.06
N GLU A 995 7.95 -28.64 -65.16
CA GLU A 995 7.62 -29.86 -65.91
C GLU A 995 7.75 -31.13 -65.03
N PRO A 996 6.82 -32.10 -65.14
CA PRO A 996 6.77 -33.29 -64.26
C PRO A 996 7.92 -34.29 -64.47
N THR A 997 8.75 -34.10 -65.49
CA THR A 997 9.92 -34.93 -65.84
C THR A 997 11.20 -34.46 -65.16
N LEU A 998 11.22 -33.25 -64.57
CA LEU A 998 12.37 -32.64 -63.89
C LEU A 998 11.91 -31.95 -62.59
N PRO A 999 11.45 -32.73 -61.58
CA PRO A 999 10.93 -32.19 -60.33
C PRO A 999 12.04 -31.62 -59.43
N CYS A 1000 11.67 -30.63 -58.60
CA CYS A 1000 12.48 -30.09 -57.53
C CYS A 1000 12.83 -31.17 -56.47
N GLY A 1001 14.05 -31.13 -55.93
CA GLY A 1001 14.52 -32.06 -54.89
C GLY A 1001 13.92 -31.79 -53.49
N GLY A 1002 13.45 -30.58 -53.22
CA GLY A 1002 12.84 -30.21 -51.94
C GLY A 1002 11.85 -29.06 -52.06
N ILE A 1003 10.94 -28.94 -51.08
CA ILE A 1003 9.84 -27.97 -51.13
C ILE A 1003 10.29 -26.52 -50.90
N GLY A 1004 11.36 -26.28 -50.13
CA GLY A 1004 11.91 -24.93 -49.90
C GLY A 1004 12.39 -24.26 -51.19
N HIS A 1005 13.26 -24.94 -51.95
CA HIS A 1005 13.75 -24.46 -53.24
C HIS A 1005 12.62 -24.26 -54.27
N ALA A 1006 11.57 -25.08 -54.21
CA ALA A 1006 10.38 -24.93 -55.05
C ALA A 1006 9.53 -23.70 -54.69
N LEU A 1007 9.52 -23.27 -53.43
CA LEU A 1007 8.77 -22.10 -52.95
C LEU A 1007 9.51 -20.78 -53.23
N GLU A 1008 10.84 -20.75 -53.07
CA GLU A 1008 11.65 -19.54 -53.33
C GLU A 1008 11.68 -19.12 -54.82
N ASN A 1009 11.45 -20.07 -55.74
CA ASN A 1009 11.56 -19.85 -57.19
C ASN A 1009 10.22 -19.82 -57.95
N ALA A 1010 9.08 -19.96 -57.26
CA ALA A 1010 7.75 -20.05 -57.91
C ALA A 1010 7.00 -18.71 -57.96
N THR A 1011 6.38 -18.41 -59.11
CA THR A 1011 5.40 -17.31 -59.22
C THR A 1011 4.02 -17.72 -58.70
N ILE A 1012 3.33 -16.78 -58.04
CA ILE A 1012 1.98 -16.98 -57.49
C ILE A 1012 1.01 -17.46 -58.58
N GLY A 1013 0.37 -18.61 -58.34
CA GLY A 1013 -0.55 -19.27 -59.28
C GLY A 1013 0.08 -20.35 -60.17
N SER A 1014 1.38 -20.63 -60.03
CA SER A 1014 2.06 -21.72 -60.73
C SER A 1014 1.73 -23.10 -60.15
N THR A 1015 1.82 -24.16 -60.97
CA THR A 1015 1.93 -25.54 -60.48
C THR A 1015 3.40 -25.94 -60.46
N VAL A 1016 3.88 -26.48 -59.34
CA VAL A 1016 5.25 -26.96 -59.15
C VAL A 1016 5.29 -28.47 -58.93
N TYR A 1017 6.36 -29.11 -59.39
CA TYR A 1017 6.57 -30.56 -59.24
C TYR A 1017 7.74 -30.83 -58.29
N VAL A 1018 7.51 -31.60 -57.23
CA VAL A 1018 8.53 -32.03 -56.23
C VAL A 1018 8.59 -33.55 -56.22
N ALA A 1019 9.79 -34.13 -56.08
CA ALA A 1019 9.98 -35.58 -56.11
C ALA A 1019 9.29 -36.26 -54.91
N LYS A 1020 8.44 -37.27 -55.18
CA LYS A 1020 7.64 -37.95 -54.16
C LYS A 1020 8.16 -39.34 -53.86
N HIS A 1021 8.82 -39.52 -52.70
CA HIS A 1021 9.02 -40.83 -52.09
C HIS A 1021 8.10 -41.01 -50.86
N TRP A 1022 7.02 -41.75 -51.11
CA TRP A 1022 6.08 -42.48 -50.24
C TRP A 1022 5.77 -41.99 -48.80
N THR A 1023 4.46 -41.92 -48.53
CA THR A 1023 3.79 -41.12 -47.49
C THR A 1023 2.84 -41.93 -46.60
N TYR A 1024 2.69 -41.52 -45.33
CA TYR A 1024 1.43 -41.41 -44.56
C TYR A 1024 1.69 -40.30 -43.50
N LEU A 1025 1.01 -39.13 -43.42
CA LEU A 1025 -0.42 -38.83 -43.18
C LEU A 1025 -0.92 -39.45 -41.86
N VAL A 1026 -1.48 -38.77 -40.84
CA VAL A 1026 -1.85 -37.35 -40.54
C VAL A 1026 -1.90 -37.19 -38.98
N ASP A 1027 -2.12 -36.04 -38.31
CA ASP A 1027 -2.57 -34.68 -38.67
C ASP A 1027 -2.06 -33.63 -37.63
N TYR A 1028 -2.19 -32.33 -37.93
CA TYR A 1028 -1.79 -31.11 -37.16
C TYR A 1028 -0.29 -30.92 -36.83
#